data_AF-A0A812KT19-F1
#
_entry.id   AF-A0A812KT19-F1
#
_cell.length_a   1.000
_cell.length_b   1.000
_cell.length_c   1.000
_cell.angle_alpha   90.00
_cell.angle_beta   90.00
_cell.angle_gamma   90.00
#
_symmetry.space_group_name_H-M   'P 1'
#
loop_
_entity.id
_entity.type
_entity.pdbx_description
1 polymer ?
#
loop_
_entity_poly.entity_id
_entity_poly.type
_entity_poly.pdbx_seq_one_letter_code
_entity_poly.pdbx_strand_id
1 'polypeptide(L)'
;MNSQQYQDSCLIIVGDGGATDELLARRRLAAGGRLVHVSTGGLGDERVKVAAFSLQDAFFSWMPPPSNWAVSTLGKRLGARSRGYWTKSGPDAFDLPPTHTLQIIKTEGSMRHIYIIDSGANIQVELSGQVVLNPTLQQAQDWDVTVVDPYLKPFGTFTPRRVLLGVLVVFVWHFLRWLMHMQLEANLSPSYKPWWRPLPVMMNGILFCGPLIVENLAASLCGEQSHWKINRLANIIGMVALITAVLASDWRIGEFPLHAVSYIPMFIANPLALYKFTMNKPEHSSRHFSTRLRWALAQVAGVVGCAFTMAGVCMTYAALVAADMKMTATIVLPVSTTLAEQAAVTYTRTVYRKFVWAKRCQSGNLDTGDHLFIPVPMMISSAHSLAEAVRLVGSFAGAVKWGSMSWIPTIFGQLLLNLFVRLGWAHFAVFGIFKRCVGEHDVLTAMSYNGFIKLHDHMKIFGGYFRFIAILGLGAARAAFYGLQPVDSVLEPFFNSSATYALLAMMILEGLEDAVVLWELLPMAPVPREVLRLHHGRDKTDPDNLLTIEYHPCLHSPMDDPWRPEEISRSGSKTKSGFLSVSVGGFEPVELIETRVSLGPAQDSYYGRLRRKCGQLRSLNPPLALHGLREMPFHCQLCFIAIVSELTSSLLTLMLGAGYLRGIKEVPCEGFERVWSFFSWDRPLAC
;
A
#
# COMPACT_ATOMS: atom_id res chain seq x y z
N MET A 1 -25.13 -16.47 -7.91
CA MET A 1 -23.91 -16.81 -7.14
C MET A 1 -24.14 -18.08 -6.34
N ASN A 2 -23.18 -19.00 -6.30
CA ASN A 2 -23.27 -20.20 -5.45
C ASN A 2 -22.94 -19.86 -3.97
N SER A 3 -23.14 -20.81 -3.05
CA SER A 3 -22.88 -20.61 -1.62
C SER A 3 -21.44 -20.16 -1.33
N GLN A 4 -20.46 -20.73 -2.04
CA GLN A 4 -19.04 -20.38 -1.88
C GLN A 4 -18.77 -18.93 -2.28
N GLN A 5 -19.37 -18.44 -3.37
CA GLN A 5 -19.17 -17.07 -3.84
C GLN A 5 -19.67 -16.02 -2.83
N TYR A 6 -20.81 -16.28 -2.15
CA TYR A 6 -21.27 -15.41 -1.06
C TYR A 6 -20.30 -15.41 0.12
N GLN A 7 -19.81 -16.60 0.51
CA GLN A 7 -18.82 -16.75 1.58
C GLN A 7 -17.50 -16.07 1.22
N ASP A 8 -17.01 -16.19 -0.02
CA ASP A 8 -15.79 -15.55 -0.49
C ASP A 8 -15.91 -14.02 -0.48
N SER A 9 -17.09 -13.50 -0.86
CA SER A 9 -17.33 -12.07 -0.94
C SER A 9 -17.24 -11.39 0.42
N CYS A 10 -18.00 -11.89 1.41
CA CYS A 10 -18.02 -11.37 2.76
C CYS A 10 -18.67 -12.37 3.74
N LEU A 11 -18.09 -12.49 4.94
CA LEU A 11 -18.75 -13.11 6.08
C LEU A 11 -19.38 -12.01 6.94
N ILE A 12 -20.66 -12.12 7.23
CA ILE A 12 -21.42 -11.17 8.03
C ILE A 12 -21.80 -11.84 9.35
N ILE A 13 -21.22 -11.38 10.45
CA ILE A 13 -21.56 -11.87 11.79
C ILE A 13 -22.52 -10.87 12.43
N VAL A 14 -23.68 -11.36 12.86
CA VAL A 14 -24.66 -10.57 13.61
C VAL A 14 -24.72 -11.17 15.01
N GLY A 15 -24.26 -10.44 16.02
CA GLY A 15 -24.12 -10.98 17.37
C GLY A 15 -23.79 -9.92 18.41
N ASP A 16 -23.58 -10.34 19.66
CA ASP A 16 -23.30 -9.45 20.79
C ASP A 16 -21.83 -8.97 20.87
N GLY A 17 -20.96 -9.46 19.98
CA GLY A 17 -19.52 -9.18 20.02
C GLY A 17 -18.75 -9.98 21.07
N GLY A 18 -19.35 -11.07 21.56
CA GLY A 18 -18.76 -12.00 22.53
C GLY A 18 -17.59 -12.82 21.98
N ALA A 19 -17.16 -13.83 22.75
CA ALA A 19 -15.99 -14.63 22.43
C ALA A 19 -16.17 -15.50 21.17
N THR A 20 -17.39 -15.94 20.88
CA THR A 20 -17.71 -16.76 19.71
C THR A 20 -17.64 -15.96 18.42
N ASP A 21 -18.24 -14.76 18.42
CA ASP A 21 -18.10 -13.76 17.34
C ASP A 21 -16.64 -13.47 17.05
N GLU A 22 -15.85 -13.21 18.10
CA GLU A 22 -14.44 -12.89 17.96
C GLU A 22 -13.61 -14.04 17.40
N LEU A 23 -13.87 -15.28 17.83
CA LEU A 23 -13.19 -16.46 17.31
C LEU A 23 -13.45 -16.62 15.80
N LEU A 24 -14.72 -16.57 15.39
CA LEU A 24 -15.12 -16.72 14.00
C LEU A 24 -14.55 -15.57 13.14
N ALA A 25 -14.61 -14.34 13.64
CA ALA A 25 -14.03 -13.16 13.00
C ALA A 25 -12.52 -13.30 12.78
N ARG A 26 -11.76 -13.71 13.81
CA ARG A 26 -10.30 -13.90 13.71
C ARG A 26 -9.94 -14.99 12.71
N ARG A 27 -10.66 -16.12 12.71
CA ARG A 27 -10.48 -17.20 11.72
C ARG A 27 -10.69 -16.68 10.30
N ARG A 28 -11.76 -15.90 10.08
CA ARG A 28 -12.06 -15.29 8.77
C ARG A 28 -10.99 -14.31 8.28
N LEU A 29 -10.54 -13.42 9.15
CA LEU A 29 -9.48 -12.46 8.81
C LEU A 29 -8.15 -13.16 8.53
N ALA A 30 -7.82 -14.23 9.28
CA ALA A 30 -6.65 -15.05 9.03
C ALA A 30 -6.71 -15.80 7.69
N ALA A 31 -7.89 -16.22 7.25
CA ALA A 31 -8.12 -16.78 5.91
C ALA A 31 -8.02 -15.72 4.78
N GLY A 32 -7.87 -14.44 5.14
CA GLY A 32 -7.73 -13.33 4.21
C GLY A 32 -9.05 -12.80 3.67
N GLY A 33 -10.17 -13.17 4.27
CA GLY A 33 -11.49 -12.77 3.81
C GLY A 33 -12.02 -11.48 4.42
N ARG A 34 -12.99 -10.86 3.73
CA ARG A 34 -13.74 -9.73 4.28
C ARG A 34 -14.68 -10.21 5.38
N LEU A 35 -14.92 -9.30 6.31
CA LEU A 35 -15.76 -9.51 7.47
C LEU A 35 -16.56 -8.23 7.75
N VAL A 36 -17.85 -8.41 8.02
CA VAL A 36 -18.74 -7.42 8.61
C VAL A 36 -19.22 -7.98 9.95
N HIS A 37 -19.15 -7.18 11.00
CA HIS A 37 -19.74 -7.48 12.30
C HIS A 37 -20.78 -6.42 12.64
N VAL A 38 -22.00 -6.86 12.92
CA VAL A 38 -23.08 -6.00 13.40
C VAL A 38 -23.32 -6.35 14.86
N SER A 39 -22.91 -5.47 15.77
CA SER A 39 -23.12 -5.66 17.20
C SER A 39 -24.57 -5.37 17.56
N THR A 40 -25.25 -6.35 18.15
CA THR A 40 -26.65 -6.27 18.57
C THR A 40 -26.77 -6.56 20.08
N GLY A 41 -27.98 -6.51 20.62
CA GLY A 41 -28.28 -6.97 21.98
C GLY A 41 -28.20 -8.50 22.17
N GLY A 42 -27.68 -9.24 21.19
CA GLY A 42 -27.58 -10.70 21.21
C GLY A 42 -28.88 -11.40 20.84
N LEU A 43 -29.12 -12.55 21.46
CA LEU A 43 -30.31 -13.38 21.21
C LEU A 43 -31.55 -12.70 21.80
N GLY A 44 -32.50 -12.33 20.95
CA GLY A 44 -33.74 -11.65 21.36
C GLY A 44 -33.80 -10.15 21.08
N ASP A 45 -32.80 -9.56 20.41
CA ASP A 45 -32.89 -8.17 19.95
C ASP A 45 -34.01 -8.01 18.91
N GLU A 46 -35.13 -7.41 19.31
CA GLU A 46 -36.34 -7.23 18.49
C GLU A 46 -36.11 -6.40 17.21
N ARG A 47 -35.00 -5.66 17.16
CA ARG A 47 -34.60 -4.89 15.98
C ARG A 47 -34.06 -5.78 14.86
N VAL A 48 -33.68 -7.03 15.18
CA VAL A 48 -33.17 -8.01 14.22
C VAL A 48 -34.31 -8.89 13.73
N LYS A 49 -34.65 -8.75 12.44
CA LYS A 49 -35.74 -9.49 11.80
C LYS A 49 -35.18 -10.40 10.74
N VAL A 50 -35.60 -11.67 10.72
CA VAL A 50 -35.26 -12.60 9.65
C VAL A 50 -36.46 -12.73 8.72
N ALA A 51 -36.27 -12.40 7.44
CA ALA A 51 -37.30 -12.55 6.42
C ALA A 51 -36.89 -13.65 5.43
N ALA A 52 -37.83 -14.55 5.10
CA ALA A 52 -37.64 -15.51 4.03
C ALA A 52 -38.04 -14.86 2.70
N PHE A 53 -37.23 -15.06 1.67
CA PHE A 53 -37.54 -14.57 0.32
C PHE A 53 -37.36 -15.69 -0.69
N SER A 54 -38.30 -15.82 -1.64
CA SER A 54 -38.21 -16.83 -2.70
C SER A 54 -37.14 -16.45 -3.71
N LEU A 55 -36.50 -17.47 -4.24
CA LEU A 55 -35.10 -17.44 -4.64
C LEU A 55 -34.71 -16.72 -5.93
N GLN A 56 -35.66 -16.24 -6.70
CA GLN A 56 -35.35 -15.78 -8.04
C GLN A 56 -34.59 -14.44 -8.06
N ASP A 57 -34.46 -13.79 -6.89
CA ASP A 57 -34.00 -12.41 -6.77
C ASP A 57 -32.80 -12.19 -5.83
N ALA A 58 -31.92 -13.18 -5.66
CA ALA A 58 -30.76 -13.01 -4.77
C ALA A 58 -29.62 -12.23 -5.43
N PHE A 59 -29.53 -10.94 -5.09
CA PHE A 59 -28.57 -9.95 -5.58
C PHE A 59 -27.36 -9.83 -4.67
N PHE A 60 -26.17 -9.70 -5.28
CA PHE A 60 -25.02 -9.20 -4.55
C PHE A 60 -25.05 -7.68 -4.53
N SER A 61 -24.84 -7.08 -3.37
CA SER A 61 -24.89 -5.65 -3.16
C SER A 61 -23.79 -5.28 -2.18
N TRP A 62 -23.26 -4.06 -2.35
CA TRP A 62 -22.19 -3.58 -1.49
C TRP A 62 -22.34 -2.09 -1.20
N MET A 63 -23.23 -1.78 -0.26
CA MET A 63 -23.37 -0.47 0.36
C MET A 63 -22.94 -0.57 1.83
N PRO A 64 -21.63 -0.42 2.12
CA PRO A 64 -21.10 -0.54 3.48
C PRO A 64 -21.54 0.61 4.38
N PRO A 65 -21.46 0.44 5.72
CA PRO A 65 -21.88 1.43 6.70
C PRO A 65 -21.30 2.83 6.42
N PRO A 66 -22.09 3.89 6.65
CA PRO A 66 -21.60 5.26 6.64
C PRO A 66 -20.36 5.46 7.52
N SER A 67 -19.44 6.35 7.10
CA SER A 67 -18.17 6.58 7.81
C SER A 67 -18.32 7.23 9.19
N ASN A 68 -19.48 7.83 9.47
CA ASN A 68 -19.83 8.44 10.75
C ASN A 68 -20.35 7.43 11.80
N TRP A 69 -20.54 6.17 11.43
CA TRP A 69 -20.92 5.15 12.40
C TRP A 69 -19.74 4.78 13.30
N ALA A 70 -20.02 4.62 14.60
CA ALA A 70 -19.01 4.25 15.57
C ALA A 70 -18.54 2.81 15.35
N VAL A 71 -17.22 2.62 15.43
CA VAL A 71 -16.62 1.27 15.40
C VAL A 71 -16.95 0.56 16.71
N SER A 72 -17.51 -0.65 16.62
CA SER A 72 -17.87 -1.46 17.79
C SER A 72 -16.66 -1.84 18.63
N THR A 73 -16.88 -2.25 19.87
CA THR A 73 -15.81 -2.70 20.77
C THR A 73 -15.03 -3.87 20.18
N LEU A 74 -15.72 -4.87 19.62
CA LEU A 74 -15.08 -5.97 18.90
C LEU A 74 -14.29 -5.46 17.69
N GLY A 75 -14.86 -4.54 16.92
CA GLY A 75 -14.19 -3.91 15.78
C GLY A 75 -12.85 -3.29 16.14
N LYS A 76 -12.78 -2.53 17.24
CA LYS A 76 -11.53 -1.93 17.73
C LYS A 76 -10.48 -3.01 18.05
N ARG A 77 -10.87 -4.13 18.66
CA ARG A 77 -9.97 -5.28 18.94
C ARG A 77 -9.46 -5.94 17.66
N LEU A 78 -10.31 -6.00 16.62
CA LEU A 78 -9.96 -6.54 15.29
C LEU A 78 -9.22 -5.54 14.38
N GLY A 79 -8.96 -4.33 14.86
CA GLY A 79 -8.26 -3.29 14.09
C GLY A 79 -9.12 -2.58 13.04
N ALA A 80 -10.44 -2.64 13.15
CA ALA A 80 -11.35 -1.87 12.30
C ALA A 80 -11.11 -0.37 12.45
N ARG A 81 -11.12 0.34 11.32
CA ARG A 81 -11.01 1.81 11.26
C ARG A 81 -12.22 2.43 10.58
N SER A 82 -12.46 3.72 10.79
CA SER A 82 -13.44 4.45 9.99
C SER A 82 -13.09 4.36 8.50
N ARG A 83 -14.14 4.32 7.66
CA ARG A 83 -14.00 4.30 6.20
C ARG A 83 -13.44 5.64 5.72
N GLY A 84 -12.35 5.60 4.94
CA GLY A 84 -11.90 6.75 4.16
C GLY A 84 -12.62 6.81 2.81
N TYR A 85 -12.46 7.90 2.06
CA TYR A 85 -13.20 8.08 0.80
C TYR A 85 -13.05 6.92 -0.21
N TRP A 86 -11.86 6.34 -0.34
CA TRP A 86 -11.55 5.28 -1.34
C TRP A 86 -11.18 3.91 -0.75
N THR A 87 -10.87 3.86 0.53
CA THR A 87 -10.29 2.68 1.16
C THR A 87 -10.90 2.44 2.53
N LYS A 88 -10.93 1.18 2.94
CA LYS A 88 -11.34 0.76 4.28
C LYS A 88 -10.30 -0.20 4.82
N SER A 89 -9.60 0.16 5.89
CA SER A 89 -8.69 -0.76 6.59
C SER A 89 -9.44 -1.56 7.65
N GLY A 90 -9.12 -2.85 7.74
CA GLY A 90 -9.76 -3.78 8.67
C GLY A 90 -11.25 -4.03 8.37
N PRO A 91 -11.92 -4.87 9.18
CA PRO A 91 -13.32 -5.24 8.93
C PRO A 91 -14.28 -4.05 9.14
N ASP A 92 -15.50 -4.18 8.61
CA ASP A 92 -16.62 -3.36 9.09
C ASP A 92 -17.11 -3.97 10.39
N ALA A 93 -17.16 -3.17 11.46
CA ALA A 93 -17.58 -3.65 12.75
C ALA A 93 -18.18 -2.47 13.51
N PHE A 94 -19.49 -2.49 13.71
CA PHE A 94 -20.24 -1.35 14.23
C PHE A 94 -21.42 -1.82 15.07
N ASP A 95 -21.85 -0.96 15.99
CA ASP A 95 -23.03 -1.22 16.80
C ASP A 95 -24.28 -0.85 16.00
N LEU A 96 -25.31 -1.71 16.00
CA LEU A 96 -26.58 -1.42 15.36
C LEU A 96 -27.20 -0.19 16.06
N PRO A 97 -27.39 0.95 15.37
CA PRO A 97 -27.91 2.14 16.02
C PRO A 97 -29.30 1.89 16.64
N PRO A 98 -29.64 2.52 17.77
CA PRO A 98 -30.87 2.23 18.52
C PRO A 98 -32.15 2.47 17.70
N THR A 99 -32.11 3.44 16.78
CA THR A 99 -33.25 3.81 15.91
C THR A 99 -33.34 2.98 14.63
N HIS A 100 -32.41 2.07 14.38
CA HIS A 100 -32.33 1.30 13.15
C HIS A 100 -32.79 -0.14 13.36
N THR A 101 -33.32 -0.73 12.30
CA THR A 101 -33.71 -2.14 12.25
C THR A 101 -32.82 -2.90 11.28
N LEU A 102 -32.40 -4.11 11.67
CA LEU A 102 -31.60 -5.01 10.85
C LEU A 102 -32.53 -6.08 10.27
N GLN A 103 -32.64 -6.17 8.95
CA GLN A 103 -33.35 -7.25 8.28
C GLN A 103 -32.35 -8.21 7.65
N ILE A 104 -32.42 -9.49 8.01
CA ILE A 104 -31.61 -10.56 7.45
C ILE A 104 -32.48 -11.33 6.47
N ILE A 105 -32.01 -11.45 5.22
CA ILE A 105 -32.73 -12.19 4.18
C ILE A 105 -32.21 -13.60 4.08
N LYS A 106 -33.14 -14.56 4.13
CA LYS A 106 -32.90 -15.98 3.91
C LYS A 106 -33.22 -16.36 2.48
N THR A 107 -32.22 -16.90 1.80
CA THR A 107 -32.25 -17.37 0.42
C THR A 107 -31.76 -18.82 0.41
N GLU A 108 -32.54 -19.75 -0.11
CA GLU A 108 -32.11 -21.15 -0.35
C GLU A 108 -31.85 -21.93 0.95
N GLY A 109 -32.50 -21.53 2.04
CA GLY A 109 -32.21 -22.09 3.34
C GLY A 109 -31.06 -21.39 4.09
N SER A 110 -30.30 -20.52 3.44
CA SER A 110 -29.15 -19.81 4.02
C SER A 110 -29.40 -18.31 4.19
N MET A 111 -28.86 -17.70 5.24
CA MET A 111 -28.91 -16.25 5.43
C MET A 111 -27.79 -15.61 4.60
N ARG A 112 -28.12 -14.72 3.64
CA ARG A 112 -27.17 -14.26 2.61
C ARG A 112 -27.11 -12.75 2.38
N HIS A 113 -27.97 -11.99 3.04
CA HIS A 113 -28.07 -10.55 2.82
C HIS A 113 -28.58 -9.84 4.06
N ILE A 114 -28.15 -8.59 4.26
CA ILE A 114 -28.66 -7.72 5.31
C ILE A 114 -29.05 -6.34 4.79
N TYR A 115 -30.13 -5.80 5.37
CA TYR A 115 -30.52 -4.40 5.28
C TYR A 115 -30.46 -3.76 6.66
N ILE A 116 -29.94 -2.55 6.74
CA ILE A 116 -30.13 -1.71 7.92
C ILE A 116 -30.94 -0.50 7.53
N ILE A 117 -32.12 -0.40 8.12
CA ILE A 117 -33.14 0.58 7.78
C ILE A 117 -33.29 1.55 8.94
N ASP A 118 -33.23 2.84 8.66
CA ASP A 118 -33.45 3.89 9.67
C ASP A 118 -34.94 4.08 10.00
N SER A 119 -35.24 4.95 10.96
CA SER A 119 -36.61 5.27 11.37
C SER A 119 -37.44 5.93 10.25
N GLY A 120 -36.81 6.47 9.22
CA GLY A 120 -37.44 7.07 8.04
C GLY A 120 -37.64 6.07 6.89
N ALA A 121 -37.46 4.77 7.14
CA ALA A 121 -37.51 3.71 6.13
C ALA A 121 -36.44 3.84 5.02
N ASN A 122 -35.38 4.63 5.22
CA ASN A 122 -34.28 4.71 4.29
C ASN A 122 -33.28 3.58 4.58
N ILE A 123 -32.78 2.97 3.50
CA ILE A 123 -31.74 1.94 3.60
C ILE A 123 -30.40 2.65 3.78
N GLN A 124 -29.78 2.42 4.94
CA GLN A 124 -28.47 2.97 5.28
C GLN A 124 -27.33 2.00 4.96
N VAL A 125 -27.61 0.69 5.06
CA VAL A 125 -26.67 -0.39 4.73
C VAL A 125 -27.40 -1.46 3.94
N GLU A 126 -26.76 -1.95 2.87
CA GLU A 126 -27.25 -3.02 2.00
C GLU A 126 -26.03 -3.88 1.64
N LEU A 127 -25.92 -5.08 2.22
CA LEU A 127 -24.73 -5.91 2.10
C LEU A 127 -25.11 -7.36 1.80
N SER A 128 -24.45 -7.92 0.79
CA SER A 128 -24.53 -9.34 0.47
C SER A 128 -23.30 -10.10 0.97
N GLY A 129 -23.53 -11.25 1.56
CA GLY A 129 -22.49 -12.09 2.16
C GLY A 129 -23.10 -13.21 2.97
N GLN A 130 -22.31 -14.21 3.32
CA GLN A 130 -22.80 -15.29 4.18
C GLN A 130 -23.06 -14.75 5.58
N VAL A 131 -24.31 -14.78 6.05
CA VAL A 131 -24.69 -14.26 7.37
C VAL A 131 -24.68 -15.40 8.39
N VAL A 132 -24.06 -15.15 9.54
CA VAL A 132 -24.08 -16.02 10.72
C VAL A 132 -24.66 -15.22 11.88
N LEU A 133 -25.86 -15.61 12.32
CA LEU A 133 -26.59 -14.98 13.40
C LEU A 133 -26.30 -15.67 14.73
N ASN A 134 -25.80 -14.92 15.71
CA ASN A 134 -25.47 -15.35 17.07
C ASN A 134 -24.70 -16.69 17.08
N PRO A 135 -23.48 -16.75 16.49
CA PRO A 135 -22.73 -18.00 16.35
C PRO A 135 -22.50 -18.70 17.69
N THR A 136 -22.79 -20.00 17.74
CA THR A 136 -22.38 -20.84 18.86
C THR A 136 -20.87 -21.10 18.82
N LEU A 137 -20.28 -21.54 19.94
CA LEU A 137 -18.86 -21.89 19.98
C LEU A 137 -18.50 -22.97 18.96
N GLN A 138 -19.33 -24.00 18.84
CA GLN A 138 -19.13 -25.08 17.88
C GLN A 138 -19.19 -24.56 16.43
N GLN A 139 -20.18 -23.72 16.10
CA GLN A 139 -20.21 -23.06 14.79
C GLN A 139 -18.96 -22.22 14.56
N ALA A 140 -18.53 -21.41 15.53
CA ALA A 140 -17.34 -20.59 15.39
C ALA A 140 -16.04 -21.41 15.18
N GLN A 141 -15.99 -22.66 15.64
CA GLN A 141 -14.86 -23.58 15.45
C GLN A 141 -14.93 -24.34 14.13
N ASP A 142 -16.11 -24.82 13.75
CA ASP A 142 -16.28 -25.76 12.64
C ASP A 142 -16.63 -25.07 11.33
N TRP A 143 -17.14 -23.83 11.37
CA TRP A 143 -17.53 -23.08 10.18
C TRP A 143 -16.34 -22.91 9.24
N ASP A 144 -16.54 -23.20 7.95
CA ASP A 144 -15.53 -22.93 6.94
C ASP A 144 -15.48 -21.42 6.66
N VAL A 145 -14.32 -20.83 6.89
CA VAL A 145 -14.07 -19.40 6.69
C VAL A 145 -13.18 -19.13 5.49
N THR A 146 -12.78 -20.18 4.77
CA THR A 146 -11.82 -20.11 3.67
C THR A 146 -12.36 -19.20 2.57
N VAL A 147 -11.45 -18.44 1.97
CA VAL A 147 -11.73 -17.68 0.74
C VAL A 147 -11.11 -18.46 -0.41
N VAL A 148 -11.95 -19.05 -1.24
CA VAL A 148 -11.53 -19.83 -2.41
C VAL A 148 -11.12 -18.90 -3.54
N ASP A 149 -11.90 -17.85 -3.81
CA ASP A 149 -11.57 -16.85 -4.82
C ASP A 149 -10.52 -15.82 -4.33
N PRO A 150 -9.27 -15.87 -4.83
CA PRO A 150 -8.22 -14.93 -4.41
C PRO A 150 -8.47 -13.49 -4.84
N TYR A 151 -9.35 -13.20 -5.80
CA TYR A 151 -9.65 -11.84 -6.25
C TYR A 151 -10.61 -11.11 -5.33
N LEU A 152 -11.37 -11.88 -4.55
CA LEU A 152 -12.16 -11.36 -3.46
C LEU A 152 -11.30 -11.14 -2.21
N LYS A 153 -9.99 -11.40 -2.22
CA LYS A 153 -9.09 -10.99 -1.14
C LYS A 153 -8.68 -9.52 -1.31
N PRO A 154 -8.78 -8.71 -0.24
CA PRO A 154 -8.40 -7.30 -0.29
C PRO A 154 -6.88 -7.13 -0.29
N PHE A 155 -6.39 -5.96 -0.73
CA PHE A 155 -4.95 -5.66 -0.70
C PHE A 155 -4.37 -5.67 0.71
N GLY A 156 -3.06 -5.95 0.82
CA GLY A 156 -2.32 -5.74 2.05
C GLY A 156 -2.03 -4.26 2.29
N THR A 157 -1.89 -3.89 3.56
CA THR A 157 -1.56 -2.55 4.03
C THR A 157 -0.71 -2.56 5.29
N PHE A 158 -0.11 -1.40 5.59
CA PHE A 158 0.55 -1.13 6.85
C PHE A 158 -0.45 -0.76 7.94
N THR A 159 -0.01 -0.85 9.19
CA THR A 159 -0.77 -0.31 10.32
C THR A 159 0.13 0.57 11.19
N PRO A 160 -0.38 1.69 11.71
CA PRO A 160 0.39 2.59 12.58
C PRO A 160 1.06 1.89 13.76
N ARG A 161 0.40 0.91 14.41
CA ARG A 161 0.98 0.21 15.56
C ARG A 161 2.24 -0.57 15.17
N ARG A 162 2.17 -1.35 14.08
CA ARG A 162 3.31 -2.15 13.60
C ARG A 162 4.37 -1.27 12.97
N VAL A 163 3.97 -0.24 12.23
CA VAL A 163 4.87 0.76 11.67
C VAL A 163 5.65 1.46 12.78
N LEU A 164 5.00 1.97 13.82
CA LEU A 164 5.68 2.66 14.92
C LEU A 164 6.71 1.76 15.61
N LEU A 165 6.34 0.51 15.89
CA LEU A 165 7.28 -0.46 16.46
C LEU A 165 8.44 -0.74 15.50
N GLY A 166 8.15 -0.91 14.21
CA GLY A 166 9.17 -1.13 13.18
C GLY A 166 10.13 0.05 13.03
N VAL A 167 9.59 1.27 13.03
CA VAL A 167 10.36 2.53 13.02
C VAL A 167 11.31 2.59 14.21
N LEU A 168 10.84 2.27 15.42
CA LEU A 168 11.68 2.25 16.61
C LEU A 168 12.81 1.22 16.50
N VAL A 169 12.50 -0.02 16.08
CA VAL A 169 13.50 -1.08 15.92
C VAL A 169 14.56 -0.69 14.88
N VAL A 170 14.14 -0.19 13.73
CA VAL A 170 15.04 0.20 12.64
C VAL A 170 15.83 1.46 13.01
N PHE A 171 15.25 2.40 13.76
CA PHE A 171 15.97 3.56 14.31
C PHE A 171 17.11 3.14 15.23
N VAL A 172 16.83 2.29 16.23
CA VAL A 172 17.85 1.79 17.16
C VAL A 172 18.96 1.07 16.40
N TRP A 173 18.59 0.26 15.41
CA TRP A 173 19.55 -0.42 14.55
C TRP A 173 20.45 0.56 13.78
N HIS A 174 19.89 1.56 13.08
CA HIS A 174 20.67 2.53 12.34
C HIS A 174 21.54 3.40 13.26
N PHE A 175 21.03 3.80 14.43
CA PHE A 175 21.81 4.49 15.46
C PHE A 175 23.05 3.67 15.87
N LEU A 176 22.87 2.41 16.26
CA LEU A 176 23.97 1.53 16.68
C LEU A 176 24.95 1.27 15.53
N ARG A 177 24.45 1.01 14.33
CA ARG A 177 25.28 0.82 13.13
C ARG A 177 26.17 2.04 12.88
N TRP A 178 25.61 3.25 12.90
CA TRP A 178 26.37 4.48 12.66
C TRP A 178 27.40 4.71 13.76
N LEU A 179 27.03 4.50 15.02
CA LEU A 179 27.93 4.64 16.15
C LEU A 179 29.12 3.65 16.06
N MET A 180 28.85 2.39 15.71
CA MET A 180 29.88 1.38 15.47
C MET A 180 30.80 1.78 14.31
N HIS A 181 30.26 2.30 13.21
CA HIS A 181 31.05 2.79 12.08
C HIS A 181 31.93 3.98 12.46
N MET A 182 31.41 4.96 13.22
CA MET A 182 32.20 6.11 13.67
C MET A 182 33.35 5.67 14.59
N GLN A 183 33.06 4.83 15.59
CA GLN A 183 34.07 4.27 16.48
C GLN A 183 35.12 3.49 15.68
N LEU A 184 34.71 2.71 14.68
CA LEU A 184 35.63 1.94 13.86
C LEU A 184 36.56 2.85 13.05
N GLU A 185 35.99 3.80 12.29
CA GLU A 185 36.78 4.67 11.41
C GLU A 185 37.70 5.61 12.20
N ALA A 186 37.28 6.09 13.37
CA ALA A 186 38.11 6.94 14.23
C ALA A 186 39.38 6.22 14.73
N ASN A 187 39.35 4.88 14.83
CA ASN A 187 40.47 4.07 15.33
C ASN A 187 41.21 3.34 14.21
N LEU A 188 40.85 3.56 12.94
CA LEU A 188 41.36 2.78 11.83
C LEU A 188 42.75 3.27 11.39
N SER A 189 43.77 2.45 11.59
CA SER A 189 45.10 2.69 11.03
C SER A 189 45.24 2.05 9.63
N PRO A 190 46.12 2.56 8.74
CA PRO A 190 46.39 1.94 7.45
C PRO A 190 46.87 0.47 7.56
N SER A 191 47.49 0.10 8.69
CA SER A 191 47.97 -1.25 8.98
C SER A 191 46.91 -2.20 9.51
N TYR A 192 45.80 -1.69 10.08
CA TYR A 192 44.73 -2.51 10.63
C TYR A 192 43.66 -2.78 9.58
N LYS A 193 43.37 -4.08 9.35
CA LYS A 193 42.29 -4.53 8.46
C LYS A 193 41.12 -5.04 9.30
N PRO A 194 40.15 -4.20 9.70
CA PRO A 194 38.99 -4.64 10.46
C PRO A 194 38.10 -5.50 9.58
N TRP A 195 38.25 -6.82 9.70
CA TRP A 195 37.42 -7.81 9.01
C TRP A 195 35.93 -7.69 9.38
N TRP A 196 35.59 -7.02 10.47
CA TRP A 196 34.21 -6.80 10.87
C TRP A 196 33.63 -5.48 10.33
N ARG A 197 34.39 -4.65 9.61
CA ARG A 197 33.92 -3.38 9.00
C ARG A 197 32.64 -3.52 8.18
N PRO A 198 32.49 -4.51 7.27
CA PRO A 198 31.25 -4.66 6.51
C PRO A 198 30.13 -5.33 7.33
N LEU A 199 30.44 -5.97 8.46
CA LEU A 199 29.48 -6.80 9.21
C LEU A 199 28.17 -6.08 9.57
N PRO A 200 28.17 -4.81 10.04
CA PRO A 200 26.91 -4.10 10.29
C PRO A 200 26.05 -3.93 9.03
N VAL A 201 26.68 -3.62 7.88
CA VAL A 201 25.99 -3.52 6.59
C VAL A 201 25.39 -4.86 6.18
N MET A 202 26.15 -5.95 6.35
CA MET A 202 25.72 -7.32 6.08
C MET A 202 24.53 -7.73 6.95
N MET A 203 24.63 -7.49 8.26
CA MET A 203 23.60 -7.84 9.23
C MET A 203 22.27 -7.14 8.90
N ASN A 204 22.31 -5.89 8.44
CA ASN A 204 21.08 -5.21 8.03
C ASN A 204 20.38 -5.96 6.89
N GLY A 205 21.16 -6.29 5.86
CA GLY A 205 20.65 -6.97 4.69
C GLY A 205 20.05 -8.33 5.00
N ILE A 206 20.62 -9.09 5.92
CA ILE A 206 20.19 -10.46 6.22
C ILE A 206 19.06 -10.52 7.24
N LEU A 207 19.15 -9.71 8.30
CA LEU A 207 18.19 -9.74 9.40
C LEU A 207 16.92 -8.98 9.06
N PHE A 208 17.04 -7.85 8.35
CA PHE A 208 15.92 -6.96 8.10
C PHE A 208 15.50 -6.94 6.63
N CYS A 209 16.38 -6.82 5.64
CA CYS A 209 15.92 -6.67 4.25
C CYS A 209 15.55 -8.01 3.59
N GLY A 210 16.37 -9.03 3.81
CA GLY A 210 16.33 -10.33 3.15
C GLY A 210 15.01 -11.09 3.28
N PRO A 211 14.41 -11.22 4.49
CA PRO A 211 13.20 -12.02 4.68
C PRO A 211 12.03 -11.59 3.80
N LEU A 212 11.79 -10.29 3.65
CA LEU A 212 10.72 -9.77 2.81
C LEU A 212 11.01 -9.92 1.32
N ILE A 213 12.24 -9.64 0.88
CA ILE A 213 12.63 -9.83 -0.53
C ILE A 213 12.36 -11.27 -0.93
N VAL A 214 12.79 -12.20 -0.07
CA VAL A 214 12.57 -13.62 -0.20
C VAL A 214 11.08 -13.97 -0.24
N GLU A 215 10.31 -13.50 0.73
CA GLU A 215 8.87 -13.79 0.82
C GLU A 215 8.12 -13.25 -0.39
N ASN A 216 8.50 -12.08 -0.88
CA ASN A 216 7.91 -11.48 -2.06
C ASN A 216 8.16 -12.33 -3.32
N LEU A 217 9.40 -12.77 -3.53
CA LEU A 217 9.74 -13.64 -4.67
C LEU A 217 9.09 -15.01 -4.55
N ALA A 218 9.06 -15.57 -3.34
CA ALA A 218 8.40 -16.83 -3.03
C ALA A 218 6.91 -16.79 -3.36
N ALA A 219 6.22 -15.76 -2.87
CA ALA A 219 4.81 -15.53 -3.16
C ALA A 219 4.57 -15.32 -4.67
N SER A 220 5.55 -14.78 -5.39
CA SER A 220 5.43 -14.48 -6.82
C SER A 220 5.67 -15.68 -7.72
N LEU A 221 6.66 -16.52 -7.39
CA LEU A 221 7.05 -17.70 -8.16
C LEU A 221 6.24 -18.94 -7.78
N CYS A 222 6.06 -19.15 -6.49
CA CYS A 222 5.39 -20.34 -5.97
C CYS A 222 3.95 -20.05 -5.59
N GLY A 223 3.54 -18.79 -5.42
CA GLY A 223 2.20 -18.47 -4.91
C GLY A 223 2.08 -18.68 -3.39
N GLU A 224 3.11 -19.23 -2.77
CA GLU A 224 3.10 -19.59 -1.36
C GLU A 224 4.03 -18.67 -0.59
N GLN A 225 3.69 -18.40 0.66
CA GLN A 225 4.63 -17.77 1.58
C GLN A 225 5.81 -18.71 1.83
N SER A 226 7.01 -18.13 1.88
CA SER A 226 8.22 -18.94 2.09
C SER A 226 8.26 -19.49 3.51
N HIS A 227 8.63 -20.77 3.65
CA HIS A 227 8.89 -21.36 4.95
C HIS A 227 10.21 -20.83 5.55
N TRP A 228 10.24 -20.71 6.87
CA TRP A 228 11.42 -20.20 7.60
C TRP A 228 12.71 -20.95 7.28
N LYS A 229 12.65 -22.26 7.01
CA LYS A 229 13.82 -23.08 6.64
C LYS A 229 14.44 -22.62 5.32
N ILE A 230 13.60 -22.29 4.34
CA ILE A 230 14.01 -21.84 3.01
C ILE A 230 14.59 -20.43 3.10
N ASN A 231 13.96 -19.56 3.91
CA ASN A 231 14.50 -18.23 4.22
C ASN A 231 15.90 -18.32 4.84
N ARG A 232 16.10 -19.22 5.82
CA ARG A 232 17.41 -19.43 6.44
C ARG A 232 18.45 -19.93 5.45
N LEU A 233 18.10 -20.90 4.60
CA LEU A 233 19.03 -21.42 3.58
C LEU A 233 19.48 -20.31 2.63
N ALA A 234 18.54 -19.50 2.13
CA ALA A 234 18.88 -18.38 1.26
C ALA A 234 19.73 -17.32 1.96
N ASN A 235 19.42 -16.99 3.22
CA ASN A 235 20.22 -16.09 4.03
C ASN A 235 21.65 -16.61 4.23
N ILE A 236 21.83 -17.92 4.42
CA ILE A 236 23.16 -18.56 4.51
C ILE A 236 23.91 -18.44 3.18
N ILE A 237 23.25 -18.69 2.05
CA ILE A 237 23.88 -18.57 0.73
C ILE A 237 24.29 -17.12 0.44
N GLY A 238 23.41 -16.17 0.74
CA GLY A 238 23.70 -14.74 0.66
C GLY A 238 24.89 -14.33 1.54
N MET A 239 24.93 -14.84 2.78
CA MET A 239 26.07 -14.66 3.70
C MET A 239 27.38 -15.15 3.11
N VAL A 240 27.40 -16.39 2.58
CA VAL A 240 28.62 -16.99 2.02
C VAL A 240 29.13 -16.18 0.83
N ALA A 241 28.24 -15.80 -0.09
CA ALA A 241 28.63 -15.01 -1.26
C ALA A 241 29.17 -13.62 -0.86
N LEU A 242 28.54 -13.01 0.14
CA LEU A 242 28.95 -11.72 0.67
C LEU A 242 30.31 -11.78 1.36
N ILE A 243 30.54 -12.74 2.25
CA ILE A 243 31.84 -12.99 2.88
C ILE A 243 32.91 -13.21 1.80
N THR A 244 32.60 -14.00 0.77
CA THR A 244 33.52 -14.27 -0.35
C THR A 244 33.90 -12.97 -1.09
N ALA A 245 32.93 -12.11 -1.40
CA ALA A 245 33.19 -10.85 -2.10
C ALA A 245 33.95 -9.83 -1.26
N VAL A 246 33.64 -9.78 0.03
CA VAL A 246 34.35 -8.97 1.01
C VAL A 246 35.83 -9.39 1.08
N LEU A 247 36.10 -10.70 1.20
CA LEU A 247 37.46 -11.23 1.21
C LEU A 247 38.18 -10.98 -0.12
N ALA A 248 37.49 -11.17 -1.25
CA ALA A 248 38.06 -10.96 -2.59
C ALA A 248 38.39 -9.49 -2.89
N SER A 249 37.65 -8.53 -2.32
CA SER A 249 37.86 -7.09 -2.52
C SER A 249 38.92 -6.48 -1.59
N ASP A 250 39.65 -7.30 -0.83
CA ASP A 250 40.50 -6.87 0.29
C ASP A 250 39.75 -5.84 1.18
N TRP A 251 38.45 -6.07 1.41
CA TRP A 251 37.50 -5.21 2.13
C TRP A 251 37.48 -3.73 1.73
N ARG A 252 37.66 -3.44 0.44
CA ARG A 252 37.49 -2.10 -0.14
C ARG A 252 36.14 -1.89 -0.79
N ILE A 253 35.23 -2.86 -0.72
CA ILE A 253 33.92 -2.73 -1.32
C ILE A 253 33.03 -1.75 -0.52
N GLY A 254 32.38 -0.82 -1.22
CA GLY A 254 31.46 0.15 -0.63
C GLY A 254 30.13 -0.48 -0.19
N GLU A 255 29.32 0.28 0.55
CA GLU A 255 28.01 -0.15 1.06
C GLU A 255 27.07 -0.68 -0.02
N PHE A 256 26.93 0.04 -1.14
CA PHE A 256 25.97 -0.37 -2.17
C PHE A 256 26.35 -1.66 -2.90
N PRO A 257 27.61 -1.84 -3.38
CA PRO A 257 28.00 -3.12 -3.96
C PRO A 257 27.96 -4.28 -2.97
N LEU A 258 28.24 -4.04 -1.68
CA LEU A 258 28.03 -5.05 -0.62
C LEU A 258 26.58 -5.52 -0.60
N HIS A 259 25.63 -4.59 -0.62
CA HIS A 259 24.21 -4.94 -0.71
C HIS A 259 23.89 -5.72 -1.98
N ALA A 260 24.32 -5.24 -3.15
CA ALA A 260 24.06 -5.91 -4.42
C ALA A 260 24.61 -7.35 -4.43
N VAL A 261 25.85 -7.55 -3.97
CA VAL A 261 26.49 -8.87 -3.92
C VAL A 261 25.87 -9.78 -2.87
N SER A 262 25.35 -9.23 -1.78
CA SER A 262 24.59 -10.02 -0.79
C SER A 262 23.24 -10.47 -1.32
N TYR A 263 22.52 -9.57 -1.99
CA TYR A 263 21.13 -9.81 -2.37
C TYR A 263 21.02 -10.64 -3.64
N ILE A 264 21.85 -10.44 -4.67
CA ILE A 264 21.76 -11.18 -5.95
C ILE A 264 21.77 -12.71 -5.74
N PRO A 265 22.69 -13.29 -4.95
CA PRO A 265 22.68 -14.72 -4.63
C PRO A 265 21.42 -15.14 -3.88
N MET A 266 20.90 -14.31 -2.95
CA MET A 266 19.63 -14.58 -2.27
C MET A 266 18.45 -14.57 -3.24
N PHE A 267 18.43 -13.62 -4.19
CA PHE A 267 17.45 -13.49 -5.26
C PHE A 267 17.42 -14.72 -6.17
N ILE A 268 18.55 -15.38 -6.40
CA ILE A 268 18.63 -16.55 -7.28
C ILE A 268 18.36 -17.83 -6.48
N ALA A 269 19.06 -18.03 -5.37
CA ALA A 269 19.03 -19.28 -4.63
C ALA A 269 17.66 -19.56 -3.99
N ASN A 270 16.95 -18.52 -3.52
CA ASN A 270 15.70 -18.72 -2.80
C ASN A 270 14.55 -19.19 -3.71
N PRO A 271 14.19 -18.48 -4.79
CA PRO A 271 13.35 -18.98 -5.86
C PRO A 271 13.57 -20.44 -6.24
N LEU A 272 14.82 -20.80 -6.50
CA LEU A 272 15.19 -22.14 -6.97
C LEU A 272 15.00 -23.18 -5.86
N ALA A 273 15.41 -22.86 -4.63
CA ALA A 273 15.20 -23.72 -3.48
C ALA A 273 13.71 -23.93 -3.22
N LEU A 274 12.93 -22.86 -3.13
CA LEU A 274 11.50 -22.93 -2.89
C LEU A 274 10.80 -23.73 -3.99
N TYR A 275 11.06 -23.40 -5.25
CA TYR A 275 10.50 -24.13 -6.38
C TYR A 275 10.80 -25.62 -6.30
N LYS A 276 12.05 -26.00 -5.98
CA LYS A 276 12.44 -27.39 -5.79
C LYS A 276 11.72 -28.06 -4.60
N PHE A 277 11.54 -27.35 -3.49
CA PHE A 277 10.84 -27.89 -2.31
C PHE A 277 9.33 -28.04 -2.53
N THR A 278 8.73 -27.18 -3.36
CA THR A 278 7.29 -27.21 -3.63
C THR A 278 6.93 -28.03 -4.86
N MET A 279 7.90 -28.36 -5.73
CA MET A 279 7.73 -29.17 -6.95
C MET A 279 7.04 -30.53 -6.72
N ASN A 280 7.21 -31.13 -5.55
CA ASN A 280 6.59 -32.43 -5.23
C ASN A 280 5.11 -32.32 -4.81
N LYS A 281 4.55 -31.11 -4.68
CA LYS A 281 3.12 -30.95 -4.38
C LYS A 281 2.28 -31.24 -5.64
N PRO A 282 1.16 -31.97 -5.54
CA PRO A 282 0.28 -32.24 -6.70
C PRO A 282 -0.18 -30.95 -7.40
N GLU A 283 -0.45 -29.91 -6.60
CA GLU A 283 -0.81 -28.55 -7.00
C GLU A 283 0.28 -27.84 -7.82
N HIS A 284 1.50 -28.38 -7.88
CA HIS A 284 2.61 -27.80 -8.63
C HIS A 284 2.64 -28.23 -10.10
N SER A 285 2.06 -29.39 -10.43
CA SER A 285 2.00 -29.91 -11.80
C SER A 285 1.16 -29.04 -12.75
N SER A 286 0.19 -28.29 -12.20
CA SER A 286 -0.65 -27.32 -12.92
C SER A 286 0.00 -25.94 -13.09
N ARG A 287 1.18 -25.69 -12.48
CA ARG A 287 1.77 -24.34 -12.40
C ARG A 287 2.69 -24.06 -13.59
N HIS A 288 2.29 -23.12 -14.45
CA HIS A 288 3.16 -22.62 -15.53
C HIS A 288 4.33 -21.77 -14.98
N PHE A 289 5.46 -22.41 -14.67
CA PHE A 289 6.66 -21.77 -14.13
C PHE A 289 7.10 -20.54 -14.92
N SER A 290 7.07 -20.61 -16.26
CA SER A 290 7.48 -19.49 -17.14
C SER A 290 6.69 -18.21 -16.89
N THR A 291 5.36 -18.29 -16.71
CA THR A 291 4.52 -17.11 -16.46
C THR A 291 4.84 -16.48 -15.11
N ARG A 292 5.02 -17.31 -14.08
CA ARG A 292 5.34 -16.85 -12.73
C ARG A 292 6.76 -16.28 -12.65
N LEU A 293 7.71 -16.88 -13.36
CA LEU A 293 9.06 -16.33 -13.52
C LEU A 293 9.02 -14.96 -14.18
N ARG A 294 8.24 -14.78 -15.25
CA ARG A 294 8.07 -13.46 -15.88
C ARG A 294 7.48 -12.42 -14.91
N TRP A 295 6.50 -12.80 -14.09
CA TRP A 295 5.96 -11.92 -13.05
C TRP A 295 7.02 -11.54 -12.01
N ALA A 296 7.78 -12.50 -11.49
CA ALA A 296 8.85 -12.23 -10.53
C ALA A 296 9.97 -11.35 -11.12
N LEU A 297 10.40 -11.64 -12.36
CA LEU A 297 11.39 -10.83 -13.08
C LEU A 297 10.88 -9.41 -13.34
N ALA A 298 9.59 -9.25 -13.69
CA ALA A 298 8.98 -7.94 -13.85
C ALA A 298 8.99 -7.15 -12.53
N GLN A 299 8.73 -7.79 -11.39
CA GLN A 299 8.82 -7.10 -10.10
C GLN A 299 10.23 -6.63 -9.80
N VAL A 300 11.23 -7.51 -9.98
CA VAL A 300 12.63 -7.17 -9.77
C VAL A 300 13.04 -6.02 -10.69
N ALA A 301 12.71 -6.12 -11.99
CA ALA A 301 12.99 -5.07 -12.97
C ALA A 301 12.28 -3.75 -12.60
N GLY A 302 11.04 -3.80 -12.12
CA GLY A 302 10.30 -2.62 -11.69
C GLY A 302 10.91 -1.93 -10.47
N VAL A 303 11.22 -2.68 -9.41
CA VAL A 303 11.80 -2.13 -8.17
C VAL A 303 13.23 -1.64 -8.38
N VAL A 304 14.08 -2.47 -9.01
CA VAL A 304 15.48 -2.13 -9.30
C VAL A 304 15.56 -0.99 -10.32
N GLY A 305 14.75 -1.06 -11.38
CA GLY A 305 14.64 0.01 -12.38
C GLY A 305 14.21 1.33 -11.75
N CYS A 306 13.21 1.32 -10.86
CA CYS A 306 12.79 2.49 -10.10
C CYS A 306 13.94 3.04 -9.25
N ALA A 307 14.67 2.19 -8.52
CA ALA A 307 15.83 2.62 -7.73
C ALA A 307 16.92 3.28 -8.59
N PHE A 308 17.26 2.72 -9.76
CA PHE A 308 18.23 3.33 -10.69
C PHE A 308 17.74 4.66 -11.25
N THR A 309 16.48 4.76 -11.67
CA THR A 309 15.89 6.02 -12.14
C THR A 309 15.97 7.08 -11.04
N MET A 310 15.60 6.73 -9.80
CA MET A 310 15.61 7.63 -8.65
C MET A 310 17.03 8.09 -8.29
N ALA A 311 18.03 7.19 -8.33
CA ALA A 311 19.44 7.56 -8.17
C ALA A 311 19.89 8.54 -9.26
N GLY A 312 19.50 8.31 -10.52
CA GLY A 312 19.77 9.21 -11.64
C GLY A 312 19.14 10.62 -11.47
N VAL A 313 17.92 10.68 -10.92
CA VAL A 313 17.28 11.97 -10.57
C VAL A 313 18.07 12.69 -9.49
N CYS A 314 18.53 11.99 -8.45
CA CYS A 314 19.35 12.55 -7.38
C CYS A 314 20.69 13.09 -7.91
N MET A 315 21.34 12.36 -8.82
CA MET A 315 22.58 12.80 -9.46
C MET A 315 22.37 14.02 -10.36
N THR A 316 21.29 14.03 -11.15
CA THR A 316 20.90 15.19 -11.99
C THR A 316 20.67 16.43 -11.14
N TYR A 317 19.95 16.30 -10.02
CA TYR A 317 19.76 17.41 -9.07
C TYR A 317 21.11 17.93 -8.56
N ALA A 318 22.01 17.05 -8.12
CA ALA A 318 23.33 17.46 -7.66
C ALA A 318 24.13 18.20 -8.74
N ALA A 319 24.08 17.73 -9.98
CA ALA A 319 24.75 18.37 -11.11
C ALA A 319 24.19 19.77 -11.41
N LEU A 320 22.86 19.93 -11.39
CA LEU A 320 22.21 21.24 -11.58
C LEU A 320 22.59 22.22 -10.46
N VAL A 321 22.64 21.75 -9.21
CA VAL A 321 23.06 22.57 -8.08
C VAL A 321 24.53 22.98 -8.19
N ALA A 322 25.41 22.05 -8.61
CA ALA A 322 26.83 22.34 -8.82
C ALA A 322 27.07 23.32 -9.98
N ALA A 323 26.19 23.33 -10.99
CA ALA A 323 26.19 24.30 -12.08
C ALA A 323 25.52 25.65 -11.73
N ASP A 324 25.26 25.90 -10.44
CA ASP A 324 24.54 27.07 -9.91
C ASP A 324 23.12 27.28 -10.48
N MET A 325 22.52 26.24 -11.07
CA MET A 325 21.15 26.26 -11.60
C MET A 325 20.11 25.92 -10.52
N LYS A 326 20.18 26.63 -9.37
CA LYS A 326 19.39 26.31 -8.16
C LYS A 326 17.88 26.31 -8.38
N MET A 327 17.35 27.26 -9.15
CA MET A 327 15.92 27.35 -9.47
C MET A 327 15.46 26.16 -10.31
N THR A 328 16.24 25.78 -11.33
CA THR A 328 15.95 24.60 -12.15
C THR A 328 15.99 23.32 -11.31
N ALA A 329 17.00 23.17 -10.46
CA ALA A 329 17.12 22.02 -9.56
C ALA A 329 15.90 21.89 -8.62
N THR A 330 15.41 23.03 -8.10
CA THR A 330 14.23 23.13 -7.24
C THR A 330 12.95 22.62 -7.92
N ILE A 331 12.80 22.82 -9.23
CA ILE A 331 11.63 22.37 -9.99
C ILE A 331 11.81 20.93 -10.46
N VAL A 332 12.99 20.58 -10.96
CA VAL A 332 13.28 19.27 -11.56
C VAL A 332 13.14 18.15 -10.54
N LEU A 333 13.67 18.32 -9.32
CA LEU A 333 13.63 17.27 -8.30
C LEU A 333 12.20 16.78 -7.97
N PRO A 334 11.24 17.63 -7.55
CA PRO A 334 9.88 17.19 -7.23
C PRO A 334 9.12 16.68 -8.46
N VAL A 335 9.31 17.29 -9.64
CA VAL A 335 8.63 16.86 -10.87
C VAL A 335 9.14 15.48 -11.33
N SER A 336 10.45 15.28 -11.42
CA SER A 336 11.04 14.02 -11.88
C SER A 336 10.75 12.86 -10.93
N THR A 337 10.82 13.09 -9.61
CA THR A 337 10.46 12.05 -8.62
C THR A 337 8.98 11.68 -8.68
N THR A 338 8.09 12.67 -8.85
CA THR A 338 6.64 12.42 -9.04
C THR A 338 6.38 11.63 -10.31
N LEU A 339 7.00 12.00 -11.45
CA LEU A 339 6.83 11.27 -12.71
C LEU A 339 7.35 9.84 -12.62
N ALA A 340 8.52 9.63 -12.02
CA ALA A 340 9.11 8.30 -11.83
C ALA A 340 8.24 7.43 -10.90
N GLU A 341 7.69 8.00 -9.83
CA GLU A 341 6.74 7.34 -8.94
C GLU A 341 5.48 6.88 -9.71
N GLN A 342 4.83 7.79 -10.44
CA GLN A 342 3.62 7.46 -11.20
C GLN A 342 3.88 6.44 -12.32
N ALA A 343 5.04 6.54 -12.98
CA ALA A 343 5.48 5.56 -13.97
C ALA A 343 5.63 4.16 -13.34
N ALA A 344 6.21 4.07 -12.13
CA ALA A 344 6.38 2.79 -11.43
C ALA A 344 5.03 2.18 -10.96
N VAL A 345 4.08 3.02 -10.53
CA VAL A 345 2.71 2.56 -10.20
C VAL A 345 2.01 2.03 -11.46
N THR A 346 2.12 2.76 -12.58
CA THR A 346 1.55 2.36 -13.87
C THR A 346 2.20 1.08 -14.41
N TYR A 347 3.52 0.94 -14.24
CA TYR A 347 4.26 -0.26 -14.55
C TYR A 347 3.72 -1.45 -13.75
N THR A 348 3.61 -1.31 -12.42
CA THR A 348 3.10 -2.35 -11.51
C THR A 348 1.71 -2.83 -11.93
N ARG A 349 0.80 -1.90 -12.22
CA ARG A 349 -0.53 -2.19 -12.76
C ARG A 349 -0.43 -3.01 -14.06
N THR A 350 0.35 -2.52 -15.02
CA THR A 350 0.45 -3.11 -16.36
C THR A 350 1.01 -4.54 -16.31
N VAL A 351 2.08 -4.75 -15.54
CA VAL A 351 2.71 -6.07 -15.43
C VAL A 351 1.86 -7.05 -14.63
N TYR A 352 1.18 -6.59 -13.58
CA TYR A 352 0.22 -7.42 -12.84
C TYR A 352 -0.93 -7.85 -13.77
N ARG A 353 -1.51 -6.91 -14.51
CA ARG A 353 -2.62 -7.20 -15.44
C ARG A 353 -2.21 -8.23 -16.50
N LYS A 354 -1.02 -8.04 -17.09
CA LYS A 354 -0.50 -8.88 -18.17
C LYS A 354 -0.11 -10.29 -17.71
N PHE A 355 0.59 -10.41 -16.59
CA PHE A 355 1.20 -11.67 -16.16
C PHE A 355 0.40 -12.43 -15.11
N VAL A 356 -0.47 -11.75 -14.35
CA VAL A 356 -1.26 -12.35 -13.27
C VAL A 356 -2.74 -12.37 -13.65
N TRP A 357 -3.37 -11.20 -13.76
CA TRP A 357 -4.82 -11.10 -13.93
C TRP A 357 -5.32 -11.78 -15.21
N ALA A 358 -4.87 -11.32 -16.39
CA ALA A 358 -5.39 -11.80 -17.67
C ALA A 358 -5.14 -13.29 -17.89
N LYS A 359 -4.01 -13.81 -17.40
CA LYS A 359 -3.65 -15.24 -17.54
C LYS A 359 -4.50 -16.15 -16.68
N ARG A 360 -4.90 -15.69 -15.50
CA ARG A 360 -5.82 -16.43 -14.62
C ARG A 360 -7.25 -16.39 -15.14
N CYS A 361 -7.74 -15.23 -15.60
CA CYS A 361 -9.04 -15.14 -16.28
C CYS A 361 -9.13 -16.10 -17.49
N GLN A 362 -8.03 -16.25 -18.25
CA GLN A 362 -7.97 -17.17 -19.40
C GLN A 362 -7.94 -18.66 -19.00
N SER A 363 -7.25 -19.00 -17.91
CA SER A 363 -7.04 -20.40 -17.52
C SER A 363 -8.13 -20.96 -16.61
N GLY A 364 -8.95 -20.10 -15.98
CA GLY A 364 -9.91 -20.51 -14.95
C GLY A 364 -9.25 -21.08 -13.69
N ASN A 365 -7.92 -21.21 -13.66
CA ASN A 365 -7.18 -21.74 -12.54
C ASN A 365 -6.93 -20.63 -11.51
N LEU A 366 -7.61 -20.76 -10.36
CA LEU A 366 -7.52 -19.84 -9.23
C LEU A 366 -6.29 -20.12 -8.32
N ASP A 367 -5.48 -21.13 -8.63
CA ASP A 367 -4.28 -21.49 -7.86
C ASP A 367 -3.25 -20.35 -7.75
N THR A 368 -2.57 -20.19 -6.62
CA THR A 368 -2.97 -20.00 -5.22
C THR A 368 -1.83 -19.13 -4.73
N GLY A 369 -2.05 -17.81 -4.74
CA GLY A 369 -1.04 -16.85 -4.31
C GLY A 369 -1.61 -15.47 -4.23
N ASP A 370 -1.53 -14.92 -3.02
CA ASP A 370 -2.12 -13.66 -2.66
C ASP A 370 -1.19 -12.51 -3.08
N HIS A 371 -1.05 -12.34 -4.39
CA HIS A 371 -0.20 -11.30 -4.97
C HIS A 371 -0.68 -9.88 -4.62
N LEU A 372 -1.96 -9.76 -4.23
CA LEU A 372 -2.57 -8.51 -3.75
C LEU A 372 -2.18 -8.23 -2.28
N PHE A 373 -1.75 -9.24 -1.52
CA PHE A 373 -1.39 -9.06 -0.11
C PHE A 373 0.01 -8.49 0.11
N ILE A 374 1.02 -8.97 -0.62
CA ILE A 374 2.41 -8.56 -0.40
C ILE A 374 3.03 -7.97 -1.67
N PRO A 375 3.12 -8.69 -2.82
CA PRO A 375 3.85 -8.18 -3.98
C PRO A 375 3.40 -6.84 -4.52
N VAL A 376 2.09 -6.67 -4.75
CA VAL A 376 1.57 -5.41 -5.29
C VAL A 376 1.76 -4.23 -4.32
N PRO A 377 1.34 -4.32 -3.04
CA PRO A 377 1.62 -3.26 -2.07
C PRO A 377 3.10 -2.93 -1.96
N MET A 378 3.99 -3.93 -2.03
CA MET A 378 5.43 -3.72 -1.94
C MET A 378 6.00 -2.95 -3.13
N MET A 379 5.65 -3.30 -4.36
CA MET A 379 6.12 -2.56 -5.54
C MET A 379 5.68 -1.09 -5.49
N ILE A 380 4.41 -0.86 -5.18
CA ILE A 380 3.82 0.48 -5.10
C ILE A 380 4.47 1.29 -3.98
N SER A 381 4.59 0.70 -2.79
CA SER A 381 5.17 1.40 -1.64
C SER A 381 6.65 1.70 -1.87
N SER A 382 7.39 0.80 -2.53
CA SER A 382 8.80 0.99 -2.85
C SER A 382 9.01 2.22 -3.73
N ALA A 383 8.19 2.38 -4.77
CA ALA A 383 8.27 3.52 -5.67
C ALA A 383 8.09 4.85 -4.94
N HIS A 384 7.05 4.95 -4.10
CA HIS A 384 6.81 6.14 -3.29
C HIS A 384 7.94 6.40 -2.30
N SER A 385 8.31 5.40 -1.51
CA SER A 385 9.32 5.55 -0.46
C SER A 385 10.69 5.93 -1.03
N LEU A 386 11.04 5.42 -2.22
CA LEU A 386 12.24 5.81 -2.96
C LEU A 386 12.18 7.25 -3.47
N ALA A 387 11.05 7.65 -4.06
CA ALA A 387 10.82 9.03 -4.51
C ALA A 387 11.03 10.00 -3.35
N GLU A 388 10.43 9.67 -2.21
CA GLU A 388 10.50 10.46 -1.00
C GLU A 388 11.89 10.50 -0.38
N ALA A 389 12.61 9.36 -0.34
CA ALA A 389 14.00 9.31 0.08
C ALA A 389 14.89 10.20 -0.80
N VAL A 390 14.71 10.20 -2.13
CA VAL A 390 15.46 11.07 -3.04
C VAL A 390 15.15 12.54 -2.81
N ARG A 391 13.88 12.91 -2.60
CA ARG A 391 13.50 14.30 -2.30
C ARG A 391 14.11 14.78 -0.98
N LEU A 392 14.03 13.96 0.07
CA LEU A 392 14.63 14.25 1.37
C LEU A 392 16.14 14.39 1.27
N VAL A 393 16.82 13.37 0.72
CA VAL A 393 18.29 13.36 0.66
C VAL A 393 18.82 14.45 -0.27
N GLY A 394 18.17 14.71 -1.41
CA GLY A 394 18.54 15.80 -2.31
C GLY A 394 18.45 17.16 -1.63
N SER A 395 17.32 17.44 -0.98
CA SER A 395 17.11 18.72 -0.27
C SER A 395 18.04 18.86 0.93
N PHE A 396 18.19 17.79 1.73
CA PHE A 396 19.08 17.74 2.88
C PHE A 396 20.55 17.93 2.48
N ALA A 397 21.03 17.22 1.46
CA ALA A 397 22.40 17.37 0.98
C ALA A 397 22.68 18.76 0.41
N GLY A 398 21.69 19.39 -0.24
CA GLY A 398 21.77 20.79 -0.65
C GLY A 398 21.91 21.75 0.53
N ALA A 399 21.14 21.54 1.60
CA ALA A 399 21.23 22.32 2.83
C ALA A 399 22.59 22.15 3.53
N VAL A 400 23.09 20.91 3.60
CA VAL A 400 24.41 20.59 4.17
C VAL A 400 25.53 21.30 3.40
N LYS A 401 25.56 21.19 2.06
CA LYS A 401 26.66 21.71 1.25
C LYS A 401 26.75 23.24 1.22
N TRP A 402 25.61 23.92 1.18
CA TRP A 402 25.58 25.36 0.91
C TRP A 402 25.21 26.21 2.11
N GLY A 403 24.71 25.61 3.20
CA GLY A 403 24.14 26.33 4.34
C GLY A 403 22.94 27.23 3.98
N SER A 404 22.48 27.21 2.73
CA SER A 404 21.46 28.13 2.23
C SER A 404 20.05 27.61 2.48
N MET A 405 19.09 28.53 2.56
CA MET A 405 17.66 28.23 2.70
C MET A 405 16.96 27.96 1.35
N SER A 406 17.72 27.66 0.28
CA SER A 406 17.15 27.39 -1.05
C SER A 406 16.24 26.16 -1.09
N TRP A 407 16.28 25.32 -0.05
CA TRP A 407 15.37 24.20 0.12
C TRP A 407 13.92 24.63 0.42
N ILE A 408 13.69 25.85 0.93
CA ILE A 408 12.34 26.31 1.33
C ILE A 408 11.35 26.25 0.16
N PRO A 409 11.60 26.89 -1.01
CA PRO A 409 10.69 26.80 -2.15
C PRO A 409 10.51 25.37 -2.67
N THR A 410 11.56 24.54 -2.60
CA THR A 410 11.50 23.12 -2.99
C THR A 410 10.49 22.34 -2.15
N ILE A 411 10.54 22.46 -0.83
CA ILE A 411 9.63 21.71 0.04
C ILE A 411 8.20 22.24 -0.08
N PHE A 412 7.99 23.57 -0.17
CA PHE A 412 6.66 24.12 -0.41
C PHE A 412 6.08 23.68 -1.76
N GLY A 413 6.88 23.70 -2.82
CA GLY A 413 6.49 23.19 -4.13
C GLY A 413 6.16 21.69 -4.09
N GLN A 414 6.95 20.91 -3.35
CA GLN A 414 6.70 19.49 -3.11
C GLN A 414 5.38 19.26 -2.38
N LEU A 415 5.10 19.98 -1.29
CA LEU A 415 3.85 19.86 -0.54
C LEU A 415 2.65 20.13 -1.45
N LEU A 416 2.68 21.23 -2.20
CA LEU A 416 1.59 21.60 -3.11
C LEU A 416 1.39 20.53 -4.19
N LEU A 417 2.48 20.05 -4.81
CA LEU A 417 2.41 19.01 -5.84
C LEU A 417 1.90 17.69 -5.27
N ASN A 418 2.40 17.26 -4.10
CA ASN A 418 1.96 16.05 -3.43
C ASN A 418 0.48 16.10 -3.07
N LEU A 419 0.01 17.20 -2.47
CA LEU A 419 -1.42 17.41 -2.17
C LEU A 419 -2.26 17.40 -3.44
N PHE A 420 -1.80 18.08 -4.50
CA PHE A 420 -2.51 18.13 -5.78
C PHE A 420 -2.62 16.74 -6.44
N VAL A 421 -1.59 15.91 -6.31
CA VAL A 421 -1.59 14.51 -6.80
C VAL A 421 -2.48 13.61 -5.92
N ARG A 422 -2.33 13.64 -4.59
CA ARG A 422 -3.05 12.75 -3.66
C ARG A 422 -4.55 13.03 -3.60
N LEU A 423 -4.95 14.29 -3.71
CA LEU A 423 -6.35 14.67 -3.83
C LEU A 423 -6.91 14.37 -5.23
N GLY A 424 -6.07 13.94 -6.18
CA GLY A 424 -6.46 13.58 -7.54
C GLY A 424 -6.57 14.76 -8.51
N TRP A 425 -6.43 16.00 -8.05
CA TRP A 425 -6.57 17.18 -8.91
C TRP A 425 -5.59 17.17 -10.09
N ALA A 426 -4.38 16.62 -9.92
CA ALA A 426 -3.44 16.40 -11.01
C ALA A 426 -4.02 15.50 -12.11
N HIS A 427 -4.54 14.33 -11.75
CA HIS A 427 -5.14 13.39 -12.70
C HIS A 427 -6.38 14.00 -13.37
N PHE A 428 -7.20 14.72 -12.61
CA PHE A 428 -8.38 15.41 -13.15
C PHE A 428 -8.01 16.49 -14.17
N ALA A 429 -7.01 17.33 -13.86
CA ALA A 429 -6.54 18.38 -14.75
C ALA A 429 -5.87 17.80 -16.01
N VAL A 430 -4.96 16.84 -15.85
CA VAL A 430 -4.30 16.13 -16.96
C VAL A 430 -5.33 15.46 -17.86
N PHE A 431 -6.31 14.76 -17.28
CA PHE A 431 -7.40 14.17 -18.06
C PHE A 431 -8.16 15.22 -18.88
N GLY A 432 -8.54 16.34 -18.25
CA GLY A 432 -9.26 17.42 -18.92
C GLY A 432 -8.49 18.06 -20.08
N ILE A 433 -7.17 18.21 -19.93
CA ILE A 433 -6.29 18.78 -20.96
C ILE A 433 -6.05 17.76 -22.09
N PHE A 434 -5.57 16.56 -21.74
CA PHE A 434 -5.11 15.59 -22.73
C PHE A 434 -6.25 14.92 -23.50
N LYS A 435 -7.45 14.78 -22.91
CA LYS A 435 -8.59 14.18 -23.63
C LYS A 435 -8.93 14.91 -24.93
N ARG A 436 -8.63 16.21 -24.99
CA ARG A 436 -8.82 17.03 -26.20
C ARG A 436 -7.74 16.82 -27.25
N CYS A 437 -6.51 16.47 -26.82
CA CYS A 437 -5.35 16.39 -27.70
C CYS A 437 -5.09 14.98 -28.25
N VAL A 438 -5.21 13.96 -27.40
CA VAL A 438 -4.83 12.56 -27.73
C VAL A 438 -6.06 11.69 -28.03
N GLY A 439 -7.26 12.16 -27.65
CA GLY A 439 -8.50 11.40 -27.75
C GLY A 439 -8.92 10.81 -26.41
N GLU A 440 -10.22 10.69 -26.21
CA GLU A 440 -10.81 10.29 -24.92
C GLU A 440 -10.39 8.88 -24.50
N HIS A 441 -10.44 7.91 -25.43
CA HIS A 441 -10.21 6.50 -25.13
C HIS A 441 -8.78 6.19 -24.64
N ASP A 442 -7.77 6.75 -25.30
CA ASP A 442 -6.37 6.51 -24.96
C ASP A 442 -6.00 7.14 -23.63
N VAL A 443 -6.46 8.38 -23.40
CA VAL A 443 -6.25 9.09 -22.13
C VAL A 443 -6.99 8.39 -20.99
N LEU A 444 -8.23 7.92 -21.23
CA LEU A 444 -8.96 7.10 -20.26
C LEU A 444 -8.20 5.82 -19.91
N THR A 445 -7.63 5.13 -20.89
CA THR A 445 -6.93 3.86 -20.64
C THR A 445 -5.64 4.07 -19.84
N ALA A 446 -4.88 5.11 -20.19
CA ALA A 446 -3.60 5.43 -19.56
C ALA A 446 -3.73 6.11 -18.19
N MET A 447 -4.66 7.07 -18.06
CA MET A 447 -4.72 8.01 -16.93
C MET A 447 -5.96 7.86 -16.05
N SER A 448 -6.83 6.88 -16.30
CA SER A 448 -7.96 6.60 -15.40
C SER A 448 -7.46 6.29 -13.99
N TYR A 449 -8.13 6.89 -13.01
CA TYR A 449 -8.04 6.43 -11.64
C TYR A 449 -8.32 4.92 -11.58
N ASN A 450 -7.60 4.18 -10.75
CA ASN A 450 -7.75 2.74 -10.63
C ASN A 450 -7.41 2.29 -9.22
N GLY A 451 -7.71 1.03 -8.90
CA GLY A 451 -7.47 0.47 -7.57
C GLY A 451 -6.01 0.57 -7.13
N PHE A 452 -5.05 0.48 -8.06
CA PHE A 452 -3.61 0.61 -7.77
C PHE A 452 -3.23 2.03 -7.39
N ILE A 453 -3.74 3.06 -8.06
CA ILE A 453 -3.51 4.46 -7.71
C ILE A 453 -4.09 4.77 -6.31
N LYS A 454 -5.25 4.21 -5.97
CA LYS A 454 -5.86 4.42 -4.65
C LYS A 454 -5.21 3.60 -3.55
N LEU A 455 -4.70 2.42 -3.87
CA LEU A 455 -3.81 1.69 -2.97
C LEU A 455 -2.53 2.48 -2.71
N HIS A 456 -1.94 3.05 -3.76
CA HIS A 456 -0.77 3.91 -3.67
C HIS A 456 -1.01 5.10 -2.74
N ASP A 457 -2.08 5.88 -2.96
CA ASP A 457 -2.46 7.02 -2.08
C ASP A 457 -2.52 6.61 -0.60
N HIS A 458 -3.02 5.41 -0.31
CA HIS A 458 -3.09 4.85 1.04
C HIS A 458 -1.71 4.43 1.59
N MET A 459 -0.86 3.79 0.79
CA MET A 459 0.49 3.41 1.21
C MET A 459 1.40 4.62 1.45
N LYS A 460 1.15 5.74 0.77
CA LYS A 460 1.93 6.98 0.95
C LYS A 460 1.97 7.45 2.40
N ILE A 461 0.85 7.31 3.12
CA ILE A 461 0.69 7.69 4.53
C ILE A 461 1.76 7.03 5.42
N PHE A 462 2.29 5.88 5.01
CA PHE A 462 3.31 5.18 5.79
C PHE A 462 4.70 5.35 5.18
N GLY A 463 4.80 5.21 3.85
CA GLY A 463 6.08 5.24 3.14
C GLY A 463 6.85 6.55 3.28
N GLY A 464 6.16 7.67 3.44
CA GLY A 464 6.78 9.00 3.62
C GLY A 464 7.59 9.15 4.90
N TYR A 465 7.32 8.38 5.96
CA TYR A 465 8.06 8.50 7.22
C TYR A 465 9.34 7.66 7.28
N PHE A 466 9.42 6.58 6.49
CA PHE A 466 10.52 5.60 6.61
C PHE A 466 11.88 6.21 6.24
N ARG A 467 11.89 7.19 5.33
CA ARG A 467 13.08 7.93 4.91
C ARG A 467 13.79 8.69 6.04
N PHE A 468 13.08 9.10 7.09
CA PHE A 468 13.70 9.91 8.16
C PHE A 468 14.59 9.08 9.08
N ILE A 469 14.34 7.76 9.17
CA ILE A 469 14.94 6.89 10.18
C ILE A 469 16.46 6.86 10.07
N ALA A 470 17.00 6.71 8.86
CA ALA A 470 18.45 6.64 8.64
C ALA A 470 19.16 7.95 8.98
N ILE A 471 18.56 9.10 8.64
CA ILE A 471 19.12 10.44 8.93
C ILE A 471 19.05 10.73 10.44
N LEU A 472 17.92 10.44 11.08
CA LEU A 472 17.77 10.62 12.53
C LEU A 472 18.72 9.71 13.31
N GLY A 473 18.86 8.45 12.87
CA GLY A 473 19.82 7.51 13.45
C GLY A 473 21.27 7.99 13.31
N LEU A 474 21.62 8.56 12.15
CA LEU A 474 22.93 9.19 11.92
C LEU A 474 23.17 10.38 12.85
N GLY A 475 22.22 11.31 12.93
CA GLY A 475 22.33 12.49 13.79
C GLY A 475 22.45 12.14 15.26
N ALA A 476 21.64 11.18 15.74
CA ALA A 476 21.74 10.66 17.10
C ALA A 476 23.11 10.01 17.37
N ALA A 477 23.64 9.24 16.41
CA ALA A 477 24.96 8.62 16.54
C ALA A 477 26.09 9.66 16.61
N ARG A 478 26.02 10.72 15.79
CA ARG A 478 26.98 11.84 15.85
C ARG A 478 26.90 12.58 17.17
N ALA A 479 25.70 12.89 17.65
CA ALA A 479 25.48 13.52 18.95
C ALA A 479 26.05 12.68 20.10
N ALA A 480 25.87 11.36 20.05
CA ALA A 480 26.41 10.45 21.06
C ALA A 480 27.94 10.32 21.00
N PHE A 481 28.53 10.32 19.80
CA PHE A 481 29.97 10.12 19.61
C PHE A 481 30.80 11.39 19.79
N TYR A 482 30.36 12.50 19.20
CA TYR A 482 31.08 13.79 19.22
C TYR A 482 30.56 14.76 20.30
N GLY A 483 29.44 14.46 20.95
CA GLY A 483 28.76 15.38 21.86
C GLY A 483 27.88 16.42 21.13
N LEU A 484 27.22 17.28 21.89
CA LEU A 484 26.46 18.42 21.36
C LEU A 484 27.43 19.56 21.02
N GLN A 485 27.91 19.54 19.79
CA GLN A 485 28.79 20.57 19.24
C GLN A 485 28.02 21.86 18.93
N PRO A 486 28.71 23.03 18.86
CA PRO A 486 28.09 24.28 18.44
C PRO A 486 27.43 24.18 17.06
N VAL A 487 26.40 24.99 16.82
CA VAL A 487 25.51 24.98 15.64
C VAL A 487 26.21 25.29 14.30
N ASP A 488 27.46 25.77 14.34
CA ASP A 488 28.27 26.04 13.14
C ASP A 488 29.44 25.06 12.98
N SER A 489 29.54 24.04 13.84
CA SER A 489 30.57 23.01 13.74
C SER A 489 30.21 21.98 12.68
N VAL A 490 31.19 21.56 11.87
CA VAL A 490 31.03 20.42 10.96
C VAL A 490 30.64 19.14 11.72
N LEU A 491 31.01 19.05 13.00
CA LEU A 491 30.67 17.95 13.90
C LEU A 491 29.28 18.09 14.54
N GLU A 492 28.49 19.10 14.19
CA GLU A 492 27.08 19.19 14.57
C GLU A 492 26.36 17.88 14.17
N PRO A 493 25.41 17.37 14.99
CA PRO A 493 24.65 16.17 14.69
C PRO A 493 24.06 16.11 13.28
N PHE A 494 23.60 17.25 12.74
CA PHE A 494 23.09 17.36 11.38
C PHE A 494 23.92 18.30 10.51
N PHE A 495 25.22 18.41 10.80
CA PHE A 495 26.24 19.12 10.02
C PHE A 495 26.17 20.65 10.02
N ASN A 496 24.97 21.24 9.93
CA ASN A 496 24.75 22.67 10.10
C ASN A 496 23.27 22.98 10.44
N SER A 497 23.02 24.19 10.92
CA SER A 497 21.66 24.70 11.22
C SER A 497 20.66 24.56 10.05
N SER A 498 21.08 24.87 8.82
CA SER A 498 20.19 24.80 7.64
C SER A 498 19.67 23.38 7.40
N ALA A 499 20.53 22.38 7.53
CA ALA A 499 20.18 20.97 7.39
C ALA A 499 19.27 20.49 8.54
N THR A 500 19.51 20.93 9.77
CA THR A 500 18.62 20.71 10.92
C THR A 500 17.23 21.27 10.65
N TYR A 501 17.12 22.52 10.22
CA TYR A 501 15.84 23.16 9.91
C TYR A 501 15.13 22.52 8.72
N ALA A 502 15.87 22.15 7.67
CA ALA A 502 15.32 21.45 6.51
C ALA A 502 14.69 20.11 6.91
N LEU A 503 15.39 19.32 7.72
CA LEU A 503 14.89 18.03 8.21
C LEU A 503 13.60 18.19 9.03
N LEU A 504 13.60 19.14 9.98
CA LEU A 504 12.43 19.43 10.80
C LEU A 504 11.24 19.91 9.96
N ALA A 505 11.47 20.84 9.03
CA ALA A 505 10.45 21.36 8.14
C ALA A 505 9.85 20.25 7.26
N MET A 506 10.67 19.37 6.67
CA MET A 506 10.18 18.23 5.88
C MET A 506 9.33 17.26 6.72
N MET A 507 9.71 17.01 7.97
CA MET A 507 8.93 16.13 8.86
C MET A 507 7.58 16.74 9.24
N ILE A 508 7.54 18.05 9.54
CA ILE A 508 6.30 18.78 9.83
C ILE A 508 5.39 18.80 8.59
N LEU A 509 5.95 19.12 7.42
CA LEU A 509 5.19 19.21 6.17
C LEU A 509 4.66 17.84 5.72
N GLU A 510 5.38 16.75 5.94
CA GLU A 510 4.86 15.39 5.76
C GLU A 510 3.64 15.13 6.66
N GLY A 511 3.75 15.45 7.96
CA GLY A 511 2.64 15.30 8.91
C GLY A 511 1.42 16.15 8.54
N LEU A 512 1.64 17.37 8.05
CA LEU A 512 0.57 18.25 7.57
C LEU A 512 -0.07 17.70 6.30
N GLU A 513 0.72 17.20 5.35
CA GLU A 513 0.22 16.56 4.13
C GLU A 513 -0.72 15.39 4.46
N ASP A 514 -0.28 14.50 5.34
CA ASP A 514 -1.09 13.34 5.75
C ASP A 514 -2.32 13.74 6.56
N ALA A 515 -2.22 14.73 7.44
CA ALA A 515 -3.38 15.22 8.19
C ALA A 515 -4.45 15.77 7.24
N VAL A 516 -4.06 16.50 6.20
CA VAL A 516 -4.97 16.99 5.15
C VAL A 516 -5.69 15.83 4.44
N VAL A 517 -4.96 14.77 4.10
CA VAL A 517 -5.52 13.60 3.41
C VAL A 517 -6.38 12.74 4.34
N LEU A 518 -5.90 12.41 5.54
CA LEU A 518 -6.54 11.51 6.50
C LEU A 518 -7.81 12.12 7.11
N TRP A 519 -7.78 13.41 7.41
CA TRP A 519 -8.95 14.13 7.94
C TRP A 519 -9.81 14.73 6.83
N GLU A 520 -9.47 14.45 5.56
CA GLU A 520 -10.19 14.95 4.38
C GLU A 520 -10.41 16.48 4.47
N LEU A 521 -9.40 17.22 4.94
CA LEU A 521 -9.47 18.68 5.13
C LEU A 521 -9.61 19.44 3.82
N LEU A 522 -9.26 18.81 2.70
CA LEU A 522 -9.45 19.34 1.36
C LEU A 522 -10.31 18.39 0.52
N PRO A 523 -11.11 18.92 -0.42
CA PRO A 523 -11.95 18.09 -1.27
C PRO A 523 -11.12 17.23 -2.22
N MET A 524 -11.46 15.95 -2.28
CA MET A 524 -11.01 15.04 -3.34
C MET A 524 -11.58 15.50 -4.70
N ALA A 525 -10.77 15.39 -5.74
CA ALA A 525 -11.20 15.67 -7.10
C ALA A 525 -12.37 14.75 -7.51
N PRO A 526 -13.34 15.27 -8.28
CA PRO A 526 -14.44 14.46 -8.79
C PRO A 526 -13.93 13.42 -9.79
N VAL A 527 -14.61 12.28 -9.87
CA VAL A 527 -14.34 11.29 -10.92
C VAL A 527 -15.12 11.65 -12.18
N PRO A 528 -14.45 11.85 -13.34
CA PRO A 528 -15.13 12.13 -14.59
C PRO A 528 -16.12 11.02 -14.96
N ARG A 529 -17.24 11.38 -15.60
CA ARG A 529 -18.29 10.42 -16.00
C ARG A 529 -17.75 9.38 -16.97
N GLU A 530 -16.84 9.80 -17.84
CA GLU A 530 -16.13 9.00 -18.83
C GLU A 530 -15.31 7.87 -18.16
N VAL A 531 -14.64 8.18 -17.05
CA VAL A 531 -13.90 7.19 -16.24
C VAL A 531 -14.88 6.19 -15.62
N LEU A 532 -16.02 6.66 -15.09
CA LEU A 532 -17.03 5.75 -14.54
C LEU A 532 -17.62 4.81 -15.60
N ARG A 533 -17.87 5.29 -16.82
CA ARG A 533 -18.32 4.46 -17.95
C ARG A 533 -17.28 3.40 -18.32
N LEU A 534 -15.99 3.77 -18.36
CA LEU A 534 -14.91 2.82 -18.60
C LEU A 534 -14.90 1.69 -17.56
N HIS A 535 -15.02 2.06 -16.28
CA HIS A 535 -15.07 1.09 -15.18
C HIS A 535 -16.38 0.31 -15.10
N HIS A 536 -17.46 0.85 -15.66
CA HIS A 536 -18.73 0.14 -15.81
C HIS A 536 -18.57 -1.11 -16.67
N GLY A 537 -17.86 -1.02 -17.80
CA GLY A 537 -17.62 -2.13 -18.72
C GLY A 537 -16.48 -3.10 -18.37
N ARG A 538 -15.72 -2.86 -17.28
CA ARG A 538 -14.66 -3.78 -16.83
C ARG A 538 -15.21 -4.88 -15.95
N ASP A 539 -14.51 -6.02 -15.95
CA ASP A 539 -14.69 -7.05 -14.93
C ASP A 539 -14.61 -6.40 -13.55
N LYS A 540 -15.56 -6.75 -12.70
CA LYS A 540 -15.80 -6.12 -11.41
C LYS A 540 -14.96 -6.73 -10.29
N THR A 541 -14.41 -7.91 -10.52
CA THR A 541 -13.39 -8.54 -9.68
C THR A 541 -11.98 -8.07 -10.05
N ASP A 542 -11.84 -7.30 -11.14
CA ASP A 542 -10.56 -6.70 -11.58
C ASP A 542 -10.05 -5.73 -10.50
N PRO A 543 -8.84 -5.93 -9.95
CA PRO A 543 -8.27 -5.02 -8.97
C PRO A 543 -7.94 -3.64 -9.53
N ASP A 544 -7.93 -3.45 -10.86
CA ASP A 544 -7.89 -2.12 -11.48
C ASP A 544 -9.21 -1.35 -11.31
N ASN A 545 -10.31 -2.05 -11.01
CA ASN A 545 -11.61 -1.43 -10.98
C ASN A 545 -11.77 -0.52 -9.75
N LEU A 546 -12.29 0.69 -9.98
CA LEU A 546 -12.62 1.63 -8.91
C LEU A 546 -14.02 1.45 -8.35
N LEU A 547 -14.86 0.73 -9.06
CA LEU A 547 -16.28 0.64 -8.79
C LEU A 547 -16.62 -0.71 -8.19
N THR A 548 -17.56 -0.68 -7.25
CA THR A 548 -18.06 -1.88 -6.62
C THR A 548 -19.24 -2.47 -7.39
N ILE A 549 -19.51 -3.74 -7.14
CA ILE A 549 -20.53 -4.54 -7.81
C ILE A 549 -21.86 -4.47 -7.09
N GLU A 550 -22.93 -4.29 -7.85
CA GLU A 550 -24.29 -4.70 -7.52
C GLU A 550 -24.74 -5.71 -8.60
N TYR A 551 -25.24 -6.88 -8.25
CA TYR A 551 -25.82 -7.83 -9.18
C TYR A 551 -27.32 -7.69 -9.10
N HIS A 552 -28.01 -7.59 -10.23
CA HIS A 552 -29.46 -7.49 -10.31
C HIS A 552 -30.02 -8.62 -11.18
N PRO A 553 -31.31 -8.96 -11.03
CA PRO A 553 -31.97 -9.86 -11.96
C PRO A 553 -32.23 -9.00 -13.21
N CYS A 554 -32.21 -9.58 -14.40
CA CYS A 554 -32.46 -8.79 -15.60
C CYS A 554 -33.91 -8.29 -15.59
N LEU A 555 -34.11 -7.00 -15.29
CA LEU A 555 -35.21 -6.25 -15.86
C LEU A 555 -34.63 -5.61 -17.11
N HIS A 556 -35.10 -6.02 -18.29
CA HIS A 556 -34.64 -5.52 -19.59
C HIS A 556 -34.72 -3.98 -19.67
N SER A 557 -33.68 -3.28 -19.23
CA SER A 557 -33.40 -1.90 -19.61
C SER A 557 -31.95 -1.83 -20.07
N PRO A 558 -31.70 -1.97 -21.38
CA PRO A 558 -30.36 -1.79 -21.91
C PRO A 558 -30.00 -0.30 -21.82
N MET A 559 -28.94 0.01 -21.07
CA MET A 559 -28.26 1.33 -20.97
C MET A 559 -28.84 2.39 -20.02
N ASP A 560 -29.01 2.07 -18.73
CA ASP A 560 -29.21 3.13 -17.74
C ASP A 560 -27.89 3.82 -17.37
N ASP A 561 -27.91 5.16 -17.40
CA ASP A 561 -26.86 6.03 -16.87
C ASP A 561 -26.33 5.47 -15.53
N PRO A 562 -25.01 5.24 -15.34
CA PRO A 562 -24.47 4.71 -14.08
C PRO A 562 -24.84 5.59 -12.86
N TRP A 563 -25.23 6.85 -13.07
CA TRP A 563 -25.73 7.73 -12.02
C TRP A 563 -27.15 7.46 -11.55
N ARG A 564 -27.99 6.87 -12.41
CA ARG A 564 -29.41 6.58 -12.18
C ARG A 564 -30.13 7.73 -11.48
N PRO A 565 -30.22 8.91 -12.13
CA PRO A 565 -30.78 10.10 -11.51
C PRO A 565 -32.24 9.92 -11.07
N GLU A 566 -32.96 8.98 -11.67
CA GLU A 566 -34.38 8.71 -11.42
C GLU A 566 -34.66 7.98 -10.10
N GLU A 567 -33.69 7.20 -9.58
CA GLU A 567 -33.81 6.47 -8.31
C GLU A 567 -33.54 7.36 -7.08
N ILE A 568 -33.34 8.66 -7.31
CA ILE A 568 -32.82 9.62 -6.33
C ILE A 568 -33.93 10.57 -5.92
N SER A 569 -34.19 10.68 -4.62
CA SER A 569 -35.04 11.76 -4.10
C SER A 569 -34.42 13.13 -4.36
N ARG A 570 -35.21 14.22 -4.19
CA ARG A 570 -34.64 15.58 -4.18
C ARG A 570 -33.51 15.77 -3.15
N SER A 571 -33.48 14.96 -2.09
CA SER A 571 -32.41 14.97 -1.07
C SER A 571 -31.18 14.14 -1.43
N GLY A 572 -31.15 13.44 -2.57
CA GLY A 572 -30.00 12.63 -2.95
C GLY A 572 -29.98 11.21 -2.33
N SER A 573 -30.99 10.86 -1.53
CA SER A 573 -31.12 9.54 -0.91
C SER A 573 -31.79 8.54 -1.85
N LYS A 574 -31.36 7.27 -1.77
CA LYS A 574 -32.02 6.15 -2.45
C LYS A 574 -33.35 5.91 -1.75
N THR A 575 -34.46 6.15 -2.45
CA THR A 575 -35.82 6.04 -1.86
C THR A 575 -36.40 4.63 -1.95
N LYS A 576 -35.85 3.79 -2.83
CA LYS A 576 -36.24 2.38 -3.01
C LYS A 576 -34.99 1.56 -3.35
N SER A 577 -34.76 0.44 -2.66
CA SER A 577 -33.91 -0.62 -3.22
C SER A 577 -34.67 -1.27 -4.37
N GLY A 578 -33.97 -1.69 -5.42
CA GLY A 578 -34.58 -2.46 -6.51
C GLY A 578 -35.35 -3.69 -6.01
N PHE A 579 -34.99 -4.20 -4.82
CA PHE A 579 -35.66 -5.30 -4.13
C PHE A 579 -37.07 -4.96 -3.61
N LEU A 580 -37.33 -3.71 -3.19
CA LEU A 580 -38.64 -3.29 -2.64
C LEU A 580 -39.67 -2.95 -3.73
N SER A 581 -39.25 -2.85 -4.99
CA SER A 581 -40.11 -2.49 -6.13
C SER A 581 -40.55 -3.67 -7.00
N VAL A 582 -40.03 -4.89 -6.78
CA VAL A 582 -40.44 -6.07 -7.57
C VAL A 582 -41.75 -6.60 -6.97
N SER A 583 -42.88 -6.15 -7.52
CA SER A 583 -44.18 -6.73 -7.23
C SER A 583 -44.27 -8.13 -7.85
N VAL A 584 -44.68 -9.09 -7.03
CA VAL A 584 -44.92 -10.51 -7.35
C VAL A 584 -45.92 -10.64 -8.50
N GLY A 585 -45.45 -10.84 -9.73
CA GLY A 585 -46.35 -11.01 -10.88
C GLY A 585 -45.68 -11.69 -12.07
N GLY A 586 -46.03 -12.96 -12.29
CA GLY A 586 -45.90 -13.67 -13.59
C GLY A 586 -44.50 -14.16 -13.97
N PHE A 587 -44.32 -15.48 -13.95
CA PHE A 587 -43.07 -16.15 -14.28
C PHE A 587 -42.91 -16.34 -15.80
N GLU A 588 -41.93 -15.66 -16.40
CA GLU A 588 -41.18 -16.19 -17.53
C GLU A 588 -39.73 -16.46 -17.09
N PRO A 589 -39.02 -17.45 -17.66
CA PRO A 589 -37.63 -17.74 -17.30
C PRO A 589 -36.72 -16.60 -17.77
N VAL A 590 -36.47 -15.66 -16.87
CA VAL A 590 -35.57 -14.52 -17.09
C VAL A 590 -34.13 -15.01 -17.13
N GLU A 591 -33.43 -14.66 -18.20
CA GLU A 591 -31.98 -14.84 -18.31
C GLU A 591 -31.31 -13.95 -17.26
N LEU A 592 -30.89 -14.57 -16.16
CA LEU A 592 -30.41 -13.90 -14.95
C LEU A 592 -28.94 -13.51 -15.10
N ILE A 593 -28.66 -12.19 -15.07
CA ILE A 593 -27.56 -11.48 -14.36
C ILE A 593 -27.30 -10.16 -15.09
N GLU A 594 -27.79 -9.04 -14.55
CA GLU A 594 -27.30 -7.71 -14.91
C GLU A 594 -26.29 -7.27 -13.85
N THR A 595 -25.09 -6.86 -14.26
CA THR A 595 -24.06 -6.36 -13.34
C THR A 595 -24.07 -4.83 -13.33
N ARG A 596 -24.46 -4.23 -12.20
CA ARG A 596 -24.53 -2.78 -11.99
C ARG A 596 -23.39 -2.28 -11.11
N VAL A 597 -23.20 -0.96 -11.14
CA VAL A 597 -22.21 -0.24 -10.34
C VAL A 597 -22.86 0.22 -9.04
N SER A 598 -22.26 -0.11 -7.90
CA SER A 598 -22.64 0.47 -6.62
C SER A 598 -22.00 1.84 -6.44
N LEU A 599 -22.84 2.88 -6.36
CA LEU A 599 -22.45 4.21 -5.92
C LEU A 599 -23.00 4.43 -4.52
N GLY A 600 -22.18 4.93 -3.60
CA GLY A 600 -22.60 5.25 -2.24
C GLY A 600 -23.62 6.40 -2.20
N PRO A 601 -24.19 6.69 -1.02
CA PRO A 601 -25.22 7.72 -0.88
C PRO A 601 -24.72 9.12 -1.27
N ALA A 602 -25.64 10.06 -1.47
CA ALA A 602 -25.27 11.46 -1.58
C ALA A 602 -24.59 11.94 -0.29
N GLN A 603 -23.54 12.76 -0.42
CA GLN A 603 -22.90 13.40 0.72
C GLN A 603 -23.39 14.83 0.88
N ASP A 604 -23.93 15.14 2.05
CA ASP A 604 -24.43 16.49 2.37
C ASP A 604 -23.38 17.41 2.98
N SER A 605 -22.13 16.94 3.08
CA SER A 605 -20.99 17.75 3.46
C SER A 605 -20.72 18.88 2.45
N TYR A 606 -20.00 19.92 2.88
CA TYR A 606 -19.54 21.00 1.99
C TYR A 606 -18.75 20.45 0.79
N TYR A 607 -17.87 19.47 1.01
CA TYR A 607 -17.11 18.80 -0.05
C TYR A 607 -17.99 17.94 -0.97
N GLY A 608 -19.04 17.32 -0.42
CA GLY A 608 -20.10 16.68 -1.21
C GLY A 608 -20.74 17.68 -2.18
N ARG A 609 -21.14 18.86 -1.68
CA ARG A 609 -21.71 19.94 -2.52
C ARG A 609 -20.75 20.40 -3.62
N LEU A 610 -19.46 20.57 -3.32
CA LEU A 610 -18.47 20.97 -4.32
C LEU A 610 -18.33 19.92 -5.43
N ARG A 611 -18.22 18.64 -5.07
CA ARG A 611 -18.14 17.55 -6.05
C ARG A 611 -19.41 17.43 -6.90
N ARG A 612 -20.58 17.68 -6.32
CA ARG A 612 -21.85 17.78 -7.06
C ARG A 612 -21.80 18.90 -8.10
N LYS A 613 -21.30 20.09 -7.73
CA LYS A 613 -21.08 21.20 -8.68
C LYS A 613 -20.11 20.81 -9.81
N CYS A 614 -19.14 19.95 -9.53
CA CYS A 614 -18.22 19.42 -10.53
C CYS A 614 -18.71 18.13 -11.23
N GLY A 615 -20.00 17.78 -11.10
CA GLY A 615 -20.65 16.71 -11.87
C GLY A 615 -20.69 15.32 -11.21
N GLN A 616 -20.20 15.16 -9.99
CA GLN A 616 -20.25 13.90 -9.23
C GLN A 616 -21.41 13.92 -8.22
N LEU A 617 -22.55 13.30 -8.57
CA LEU A 617 -23.80 13.41 -7.79
C LEU A 617 -23.85 12.54 -6.53
N ARG A 618 -23.18 11.38 -6.55
CA ARG A 618 -23.15 10.36 -5.49
C ARG A 618 -21.73 10.11 -4.98
N SER A 619 -21.59 9.58 -3.76
CA SER A 619 -20.27 9.12 -3.28
C SER A 619 -19.87 7.82 -3.98
N LEU A 620 -18.59 7.48 -3.91
CA LEU A 620 -18.07 6.24 -4.47
C LEU A 620 -17.90 5.24 -3.34
N ASN A 621 -18.39 4.02 -3.53
CA ASN A 621 -18.09 2.93 -2.62
C ASN A 621 -16.68 2.40 -2.93
N PRO A 622 -15.83 2.17 -1.92
CA PRO A 622 -14.51 1.59 -2.12
C PRO A 622 -14.63 0.27 -2.90
N PRO A 623 -13.83 0.06 -3.97
CA PRO A 623 -13.86 -1.20 -4.70
C PRO A 623 -13.52 -2.35 -3.76
N LEU A 624 -14.03 -3.55 -4.04
CA LEU A 624 -13.88 -4.72 -3.17
C LEU A 624 -12.41 -4.94 -2.77
N ALA A 625 -11.46 -4.83 -3.70
CA ALA A 625 -10.04 -5.02 -3.41
C ALA A 625 -9.46 -3.99 -2.40
N LEU A 626 -10.02 -2.77 -2.34
CA LEU A 626 -9.64 -1.70 -1.41
C LEU A 626 -10.51 -1.65 -0.14
N HIS A 627 -11.53 -2.51 -0.09
CA HIS A 627 -12.41 -2.63 1.06
C HIS A 627 -11.96 -3.78 1.96
N GLY A 628 -11.66 -3.48 3.23
CA GLY A 628 -11.15 -4.47 4.17
C GLY A 628 -9.65 -4.72 4.03
N LEU A 629 -8.86 -3.69 3.70
CA LEU A 629 -7.40 -3.80 3.57
C LEU A 629 -6.80 -4.52 4.77
N ARG A 630 -5.97 -5.53 4.48
CA ARG A 630 -5.42 -6.46 5.48
C ARG A 630 -4.08 -5.98 5.98
N GLU A 631 -3.90 -6.05 7.29
CA GLU A 631 -2.61 -5.76 7.89
C GLU A 631 -1.56 -6.79 7.45
N MET A 632 -0.50 -6.33 6.79
CA MET A 632 0.65 -7.18 6.45
C MET A 632 1.33 -7.70 7.72
N PRO A 633 1.95 -8.89 7.69
CA PRO A 633 2.73 -9.41 8.82
C PRO A 633 3.76 -8.40 9.32
N PHE A 634 3.99 -8.37 10.64
CA PHE A 634 4.92 -7.41 11.24
C PHE A 634 6.31 -7.48 10.64
N HIS A 635 6.82 -8.69 10.39
CA HIS A 635 8.14 -8.85 9.77
C HIS A 635 8.19 -8.24 8.37
N CYS A 636 7.15 -8.40 7.53
CA CYS A 636 7.10 -7.74 6.22
C CYS A 636 7.18 -6.20 6.35
N GLN A 637 6.42 -5.62 7.28
CA GLN A 637 6.44 -4.17 7.51
C GLN A 637 7.81 -3.70 8.02
N LEU A 638 8.39 -4.40 9.00
CA LEU A 638 9.73 -4.12 9.54
C LEU A 638 10.79 -4.17 8.44
N CYS A 639 10.77 -5.23 7.62
CA CYS A 639 11.72 -5.41 6.53
C CYS A 639 11.61 -4.28 5.50
N PHE A 640 10.39 -3.85 5.17
CA PHE A 640 10.18 -2.76 4.23
C PHE A 640 10.73 -1.43 4.75
N ILE A 641 10.47 -1.12 6.02
CA ILE A 641 11.02 0.05 6.70
C ILE A 641 12.56 0.05 6.65
N ALA A 642 13.19 -1.11 6.89
CA ALA A 642 14.63 -1.27 6.84
C ALA A 642 15.21 -1.11 5.42
N ILE A 643 14.53 -1.64 4.40
CA ILE A 643 14.94 -1.48 2.99
C ILE A 643 14.96 0.01 2.61
N VAL A 644 13.90 0.75 2.93
CA VAL A 644 13.82 2.19 2.63
C VAL A 644 14.89 2.98 3.41
N SER A 645 15.12 2.62 4.67
CA SER A 645 16.15 3.25 5.50
C SER A 645 17.55 3.01 4.94
N GLU A 646 17.84 1.78 4.46
CA GLU A 646 19.12 1.46 3.81
C GLU A 646 19.31 2.22 2.49
N LEU A 647 18.27 2.32 1.67
CA LEU A 647 18.31 3.08 0.43
C LEU A 647 18.56 4.56 0.71
N THR A 648 17.94 5.10 1.75
CA THR A 648 18.20 6.47 2.21
C THR A 648 19.65 6.63 2.67
N SER A 649 20.18 5.71 3.48
CA SER A 649 21.58 5.68 3.90
C SER A 649 22.54 5.65 2.70
N SER A 650 22.24 4.81 1.71
CA SER A 650 23.03 4.69 0.49
C SER A 650 23.00 5.98 -0.34
N LEU A 651 21.84 6.64 -0.45
CA LEU A 651 21.70 7.94 -1.11
C LEU A 651 22.47 9.04 -0.37
N LEU A 652 22.48 9.04 0.97
CA LEU A 652 23.30 9.96 1.76
C LEU A 652 24.78 9.77 1.46
N THR A 653 25.25 8.52 1.46
CA THR A 653 26.64 8.19 1.10
C THR A 653 26.95 8.67 -0.33
N LEU A 654 26.04 8.42 -1.28
CA LEU A 654 26.17 8.90 -2.66
C LEU A 654 26.17 10.43 -2.77
N MET A 655 25.56 11.18 -1.85
CA MET A 655 25.39 12.63 -1.99
C MET A 655 26.41 13.44 -1.20
N LEU A 656 26.82 12.94 -0.04
CA LEU A 656 27.70 13.64 0.92
C LEU A 656 29.06 12.95 1.10
N GLY A 657 29.17 11.67 0.74
CA GLY A 657 30.39 10.87 0.89
C GLY A 657 30.49 10.17 2.25
N ALA A 658 31.00 8.94 2.23
CA ALA A 658 31.03 8.07 3.41
C ALA A 658 31.86 8.65 4.58
N GLY A 659 33.00 9.28 4.28
CA GLY A 659 33.90 9.85 5.28
C GLY A 659 33.30 11.08 5.98
N TYR A 660 32.64 11.95 5.22
CA TYR A 660 31.98 13.14 5.76
C TYR A 660 30.83 12.78 6.73
N LEU A 661 29.97 11.84 6.35
CA LEU A 661 28.87 11.37 7.19
C LEU A 661 29.34 10.87 8.56
N ARG A 662 30.53 10.25 8.61
CA ARG A 662 31.13 9.68 9.83
C ARG A 662 31.98 10.68 10.61
N GLY A 663 32.19 11.90 10.11
CA GLY A 663 32.99 12.93 10.77
C GLY A 663 34.51 12.77 10.58
N ILE A 664 34.94 11.94 9.62
CA ILE A 664 36.35 11.75 9.28
C ILE A 664 36.86 12.85 8.34
N LYS A 665 35.96 13.45 7.56
CA LYS A 665 36.25 14.55 6.63
C LYS A 665 35.44 15.79 7.02
N GLU A 666 36.05 16.96 6.83
CA GLU A 666 35.43 18.25 7.14
C GLU A 666 34.50 18.76 6.02
N VAL A 667 34.67 18.28 4.80
CA VAL A 667 33.94 18.76 3.62
C VAL A 667 33.27 17.59 2.90
N PRO A 668 32.03 17.74 2.41
CA PRO A 668 31.37 16.74 1.59
C PRO A 668 32.13 16.43 0.30
N CYS A 669 32.00 15.20 -0.19
CA CYS A 669 32.72 14.79 -1.41
C CYS A 669 32.09 15.40 -2.67
N GLU A 670 32.94 15.75 -3.63
CA GLU A 670 32.57 16.43 -4.88
C GLU A 670 32.87 15.58 -6.12
N GLY A 671 32.24 15.96 -7.24
CA GLY A 671 32.52 15.36 -8.55
C GLY A 671 32.39 13.83 -8.61
N PHE A 672 33.40 13.20 -9.22
CA PHE A 672 33.46 11.76 -9.45
C PHE A 672 33.90 10.97 -8.20
N GLU A 673 34.68 11.57 -7.30
CA GLU A 673 35.11 10.95 -6.03
C GLU A 673 33.89 10.48 -5.23
N ARG A 674 32.86 11.33 -5.18
CA ARG A 674 31.58 10.98 -4.58
C ARG A 674 30.96 9.69 -5.15
N VAL A 675 30.98 9.50 -6.47
CA VAL A 675 30.49 8.28 -7.11
C VAL A 675 31.41 7.12 -6.78
N TRP A 676 32.72 7.33 -6.75
CA TRP A 676 33.69 6.31 -6.38
C TRP A 676 33.48 5.82 -4.93
N SER A 677 33.25 6.74 -3.98
CA SER A 677 32.99 6.45 -2.55
C SER A 677 31.74 5.58 -2.32
N PHE A 678 30.82 5.58 -3.29
CA PHE A 678 29.64 4.73 -3.29
C PHE A 678 29.97 3.27 -3.65
N PHE A 679 30.97 3.06 -4.52
CA PHE A 679 31.39 1.74 -4.98
C PHE A 679 32.57 1.15 -4.19
N SER A 680 33.49 2.00 -3.74
CA SER A 680 34.73 1.61 -3.08
C SER A 680 34.96 2.44 -1.82
N TRP A 681 35.45 1.79 -0.77
CA TRP A 681 35.82 2.41 0.50
C TRP A 681 37.31 2.28 0.72
N ASP A 682 38.00 3.42 0.63
CA ASP A 682 39.40 3.52 1.01
C ASP A 682 39.59 3.41 2.55
N ARG A 683 40.86 3.32 2.97
CA ARG A 683 41.25 3.18 4.38
C ARG A 683 42.34 4.19 4.79
N PRO A 684 42.07 5.10 5.74
CA PRO A 684 40.71 5.47 6.22
C PRO A 684 39.83 5.94 5.05
N LEU A 685 38.50 6.05 5.24
CA LEU A 685 37.60 6.49 4.16
C LEU A 685 38.14 7.75 3.48
N ALA A 686 38.59 7.60 2.23
CA ALA A 686 38.91 8.72 1.35
C ALA A 686 37.62 9.33 0.80
N CYS A 687 37.77 10.49 0.15
CA CYS A 687 36.66 11.21 -0.47
C CYS A 687 35.93 10.36 -1.51
#